data_AF-A0A1J4L1X2-F1
#
_entry.id   AF-A0A1J4L1X2-F1
#
_cell.length_a   1.000
_cell.length_b   1.000
_cell.length_c   1.000
_cell.angle_alpha   90.00
_cell.angle_beta   90.00
_cell.angle_gamma   90.00
#
_symmetry.space_group_name_H-M   'P 1'
#
loop_
_entity.id
_entity.type
_entity.pdbx_description
1 polymer ?
#
loop_
_entity_poly.entity_id
_entity_poly.type
_entity_poly.pdbx_seq_one_letter_code
_entity_poly.pdbx_strand_id
1 'polypeptide(L)'
;MTEVAISSATDVIKELLHLQKATTISITRCGMLNIPRIVLFLPQLTTLDLSSNPINSLDILWESNLPSLRELNLSACWLRSLPFGPPTFYSTLETLNLDGNFLGRFTPNFSMFKNLKKLSIVGNDFLTVPILPNHLETLCFRLNSFQVIPSSSISIFDASYCSLPFSITILSRQITFLDLSHCGISGDFIVPPMPLLDTFSASYNDITSLKFESSRRVTTIRLSYNGITEFPDFMFRLPMLRIAELSHNAISSIPNDLTGLKRVESLDLSHNQLITGRLILPQRIQAIRLSFNFSVTFESFPFSLKELDVSFCRVATIPPIPPSLQWLSCYFVSRLIVSDRIKAITNETNPETEKISSKPSKNNHNMKGNENSLNENCINYIQGDSDDSSTDSIVSTESINTMTNVSINRDNSLDGDFHNHAFSQERPIRFGEISVGPETLMNDKFSDYIGCSATAGRSTKYEDNFLYTKVNNINFIGVFDGHVGHQAAFLSAKSFVTLLERIVAPVFNDDSSQVIKNAIRRTFTLVNEELRHNAVKDGTTAVIAGINDDKLVVSHLGDSLALMICKDKEEWLTRPHRPTERNEYNRMRAGQKAVSSDWRIDGKLCVSRSLGDFWCCDGMYDEPDVVIRKVPDNIMSIVLGCDGLWDYVDSGVVCNVVRAIRDPVRASKLLQDYAFASGSTDNISVIVMNFPETHHTNYD
;
A
#
# COMPACT_ATOMS: atom_id res chain seq x y z
N MET A 1 12.53 31.16 22.57
CA MET A 1 12.05 30.03 21.75
C MET A 1 13.15 29.75 20.75
N THR A 2 13.58 28.49 20.66
CA THR A 2 14.57 28.03 19.67
C THR A 2 13.92 27.82 18.31
N GLU A 3 12.63 27.50 18.29
CA GLU A 3 11.84 27.27 17.08
C GLU A 3 10.78 28.35 16.94
N VAL A 4 10.58 28.84 15.72
CA VAL A 4 9.53 29.81 15.36
C VAL A 4 8.84 29.32 14.09
N ALA A 5 7.55 29.04 14.19
CA ALA A 5 6.69 28.69 13.05
C ALA A 5 5.83 29.89 12.67
N ILE A 6 5.81 30.23 11.39
CA ILE A 6 5.10 31.38 10.84
C ILE A 6 4.06 30.85 9.85
N SER A 7 2.79 31.13 10.13
CA SER A 7 1.64 30.69 9.34
C SER A 7 1.09 31.75 8.38
N SER A 8 1.54 33.01 8.48
CA SER A 8 1.25 34.06 7.50
C SER A 8 2.41 35.05 7.34
N ALA A 9 2.52 35.66 6.15
CA ALA A 9 3.49 36.72 5.89
C ALA A 9 3.36 37.93 6.86
N THR A 10 2.17 38.16 7.44
CA THR A 10 1.96 39.21 8.44
C THR A 10 2.48 38.88 9.83
N ASP A 11 2.66 37.59 10.16
CA ASP A 11 3.15 37.16 11.47
C ASP A 11 4.68 37.28 11.59
N VAL A 12 5.40 37.34 10.46
CA VAL A 12 6.85 37.66 10.42
C VAL A 12 7.18 38.94 11.18
N ILE A 13 6.30 39.95 11.11
CA ILE A 13 6.49 41.23 11.80
C ILE A 13 6.17 41.11 13.30
N LYS A 14 5.20 40.28 13.68
CA LYS A 14 4.81 40.06 15.09
C LYS A 14 5.91 39.30 15.84
N GLU A 15 6.53 38.32 15.18
CA GLU A 15 7.56 37.45 15.75
C GLU A 15 8.99 38.03 15.73
N LEU A 16 9.18 39.29 15.31
CA LEU A 16 10.52 39.93 15.16
C LEU A 16 11.44 39.77 16.38
N LEU A 17 10.92 39.86 17.60
CA LEU A 17 11.69 39.70 18.84
C LEU A 17 12.07 38.24 19.13
N HIS A 18 11.28 37.29 18.65
CA HIS A 18 11.52 35.85 18.80
C HIS A 18 12.50 35.35 17.73
N LEU A 19 12.39 35.85 16.50
CA LEU A 19 13.28 35.51 15.37
C LEU A 19 14.77 35.76 15.66
N GLN A 20 15.12 36.82 16.40
CA GLN A 20 16.52 37.11 16.77
C GLN A 20 17.19 36.02 17.62
N LYS A 21 16.42 35.13 18.25
CA LYS A 21 16.89 34.04 19.12
C LYS A 21 16.55 32.64 18.56
N ALA A 22 15.98 32.59 17.35
CA ALA A 22 15.57 31.34 16.72
C ALA A 22 16.76 30.62 16.09
N THR A 23 16.86 29.31 16.35
CA THR A 23 17.75 28.37 15.66
C THR A 23 17.00 27.66 14.52
N THR A 24 15.68 27.51 14.64
CA THR A 24 14.82 26.90 13.63
C THR A 24 13.72 27.89 13.24
N ILE A 25 13.56 28.16 11.95
CA ILE A 25 12.45 28.97 11.41
C ILE A 25 11.74 28.16 10.34
N SER A 26 10.41 28.08 10.43
CA SER A 26 9.55 27.53 9.40
C SER A 26 8.55 28.58 8.94
N ILE A 27 8.54 28.88 7.64
CA ILE A 27 7.61 29.83 6.99
C ILE A 27 6.98 29.15 5.80
N THR A 28 6.22 28.09 6.05
CA THR A 28 5.64 27.25 4.99
C THR A 28 4.24 27.74 4.60
N ARG A 29 3.88 27.59 3.31
CA ARG A 29 2.52 27.88 2.79
C ARG A 29 1.99 29.29 3.08
N CYS A 30 2.89 30.27 3.20
CA CYS A 30 2.56 31.66 3.48
C CYS A 30 2.26 32.47 2.21
N GLY A 31 2.24 31.83 1.02
CA GLY A 31 2.03 32.50 -0.27
C GLY A 31 3.15 33.47 -0.66
N MET A 32 4.34 33.34 -0.06
CA MET A 32 5.42 34.31 -0.24
C MET A 32 6.11 34.19 -1.61
N LEU A 33 6.13 35.29 -2.36
CA LEU A 33 6.93 35.41 -3.59
C LEU A 33 8.42 35.69 -3.30
N ASN A 34 8.72 36.32 -2.15
CA ASN A 34 10.05 36.78 -1.76
C ASN A 34 10.38 36.37 -0.33
N ILE A 35 11.65 36.07 -0.06
CA ILE A 35 12.12 35.71 1.29
C ILE A 35 12.23 36.99 2.16
N PRO A 36 11.66 37.02 3.37
CA PRO A 36 11.75 38.21 4.24
C PRO A 36 13.19 38.53 4.62
N ARG A 37 13.67 39.74 4.28
CA ARG A 37 15.08 40.17 4.49
C ARG A 37 15.60 39.90 5.90
N ILE A 38 14.79 40.08 6.95
CA ILE A 38 15.21 39.86 8.34
C ILE A 38 15.74 38.43 8.58
N VAL A 39 15.15 37.42 7.93
CA VAL A 39 15.52 36.00 8.08
C VAL A 39 16.91 35.72 7.53
N LEU A 40 17.37 36.52 6.55
CA LEU A 40 18.64 36.34 5.82
C LEU A 40 19.89 36.74 6.60
N PHE A 41 19.73 37.34 7.79
CA PHE A 41 20.83 37.87 8.60
C PHE A 41 20.82 37.36 10.05
N LEU A 42 20.13 36.23 10.31
CA LEU A 42 20.02 35.65 11.65
C LEU A 42 21.22 34.74 11.95
N PRO A 43 22.17 35.16 12.80
CA PRO A 43 23.47 34.49 12.91
C PRO A 43 23.40 33.14 13.63
N GLN A 44 22.32 32.85 14.38
CA GLN A 44 22.10 31.59 15.10
C GLN A 44 21.18 30.61 14.35
N LEU A 45 20.66 30.98 13.19
CA LEU A 45 19.74 30.15 12.42
C LEU A 45 20.48 28.91 11.87
N THR A 46 20.08 27.72 12.32
CA THR A 46 20.60 26.42 11.88
C THR A 46 19.70 25.75 10.85
N THR A 47 18.38 25.90 10.97
CA THR A 47 17.39 25.28 10.08
C THR A 47 16.40 26.33 9.57
N LEU A 48 16.25 26.41 8.25
CA LEU A 48 15.31 27.32 7.58
C LEU A 48 14.42 26.53 6.62
N ASP A 49 13.11 26.54 6.88
CA ASP A 49 12.09 25.98 6.01
C ASP A 49 11.28 27.10 5.35
N LEU A 50 11.30 27.14 4.01
CA LEU A 50 10.56 28.06 3.16
C LEU A 50 9.66 27.31 2.17
N SER A 51 9.42 26.01 2.39
CA SER A 51 8.74 25.12 1.46
C SER A 51 7.28 25.50 1.20
N SER A 52 6.76 25.04 0.05
CA SER A 52 5.40 25.32 -0.42
C SER A 52 5.08 26.82 -0.49
N ASN A 53 6.05 27.65 -0.92
CA ASN A 53 5.85 29.06 -1.25
C ASN A 53 6.20 29.29 -2.73
N PRO A 54 5.51 30.22 -3.43
CA PRO A 54 5.72 30.55 -4.84
C PRO A 54 7.03 31.32 -5.13
N ILE A 55 8.12 31.01 -4.42
CA ILE A 55 9.45 31.60 -4.59
C ILE A 55 10.05 31.13 -5.91
N ASN A 56 10.31 32.05 -6.83
CA ASN A 56 10.83 31.76 -8.17
C ASN A 56 12.29 32.19 -8.40
N SER A 57 12.85 33.01 -7.50
CA SER A 57 14.27 33.41 -7.47
C SER A 57 14.82 33.33 -6.05
N LEU A 58 16.12 33.03 -5.95
CA LEU A 58 16.91 33.05 -4.71
C LEU A 58 17.99 34.13 -4.73
N ASP A 59 17.97 35.09 -5.66
CA ASP A 59 19.06 36.07 -5.83
C ASP A 59 19.28 36.90 -4.56
N ILE A 60 18.23 37.12 -3.76
CA ILE A 60 18.30 37.80 -2.46
C ILE A 60 19.18 37.06 -1.44
N LEU A 61 19.42 35.74 -1.62
CA LEU A 61 20.35 34.97 -0.79
C LEU A 61 21.81 35.37 -1.01
N TRP A 62 22.17 36.09 -2.07
CA TRP A 62 23.50 36.70 -2.22
C TRP A 62 23.78 37.78 -1.17
N GLU A 63 22.76 38.46 -0.67
CA GLU A 63 22.91 39.41 0.43
C GLU A 63 23.00 38.69 1.81
N SER A 64 22.72 37.38 1.88
CA SER A 64 22.54 36.67 3.16
C SER A 64 23.83 36.39 3.94
N ASN A 65 23.74 36.55 5.27
CA ASN A 65 24.77 36.17 6.23
C ASN A 65 24.21 35.16 7.24
N LEU A 66 24.33 33.87 6.90
CA LEU A 66 23.77 32.75 7.65
C LEU A 66 24.88 31.74 8.04
N PRO A 67 25.83 32.13 8.92
CA PRO A 67 27.02 31.32 9.25
C PRO A 67 26.71 30.04 10.05
N SER A 68 25.52 29.96 10.65
CA SER A 68 25.07 28.80 11.41
C SER A 68 24.19 27.84 10.61
N LEU A 69 23.78 28.19 9.38
CA LEU A 69 22.79 27.39 8.64
C LEU A 69 23.37 26.03 8.25
N ARG A 70 22.65 24.97 8.60
CA ARG A 70 22.93 23.56 8.33
C ARG A 70 21.86 22.94 7.46
N GLU A 71 20.62 23.37 7.57
CA GLU A 71 19.49 22.79 6.85
C GLU A 71 18.65 23.87 6.16
N LEU A 72 18.35 23.64 4.88
CA LEU A 72 17.55 24.53 4.05
C LEU A 72 16.52 23.71 3.27
N ASN A 73 15.23 23.95 3.54
CA ASN A 73 14.13 23.36 2.81
C ASN A 73 13.49 24.41 1.88
N LEU A 74 13.61 24.15 0.58
CA LEU A 74 13.05 24.92 -0.54
C LEU A 74 12.18 24.00 -1.43
N SER A 75 11.62 22.93 -0.86
CA SER A 75 10.72 22.02 -1.58
C SER A 75 9.43 22.71 -1.99
N ALA A 76 8.92 22.30 -3.16
CA ALA A 76 7.73 22.85 -3.80
C ALA A 76 7.73 24.39 -3.91
N CYS A 77 8.91 24.96 -4.15
CA CYS A 77 9.05 26.31 -4.67
C CYS A 77 9.00 26.30 -6.21
N TRP A 78 9.02 27.47 -6.83
CA TRP A 78 8.94 27.62 -8.29
C TRP A 78 10.31 27.89 -8.92
N LEU A 79 11.38 27.33 -8.34
CA LEU A 79 12.76 27.60 -8.73
C LEU A 79 13.11 26.95 -10.07
N ARG A 80 13.62 27.74 -11.01
CA ARG A 80 14.09 27.29 -12.34
C ARG A 80 15.61 27.14 -12.44
N SER A 81 16.33 27.73 -11.49
CA SER A 81 17.78 27.72 -11.38
C SER A 81 18.19 27.97 -9.93
N LEU A 82 19.38 27.52 -9.57
CA LEU A 82 20.07 27.99 -8.36
C LEU A 82 20.95 29.20 -8.73
N PRO A 83 21.17 30.13 -7.78
CA PRO A 83 22.00 31.30 -8.03
C PRO A 83 23.47 30.92 -8.26
N PHE A 84 24.17 31.70 -9.09
CA PHE A 84 25.61 31.52 -9.32
C PHE A 84 26.42 32.23 -8.23
N GLY A 85 27.46 31.57 -7.71
CA GLY A 85 28.32 32.12 -6.65
C GLY A 85 27.79 31.86 -5.24
N PRO A 86 28.61 32.04 -4.18
CA PRO A 86 28.28 31.53 -2.84
C PRO A 86 27.63 32.57 -1.91
N PRO A 87 26.36 32.40 -1.53
CA PRO A 87 25.91 32.75 -0.20
C PRO A 87 26.83 32.15 0.87
N THR A 88 26.96 32.86 1.99
CA THR A 88 27.76 32.44 3.16
C THR A 88 27.47 31.01 3.63
N PHE A 89 26.21 30.54 3.50
CA PHE A 89 25.80 29.22 3.96
C PHE A 89 26.25 28.04 3.07
N TYR A 90 26.77 28.24 1.85
CA TYR A 90 27.21 27.12 1.00
C TYR A 90 28.37 26.33 1.61
N SER A 91 29.17 26.98 2.45
CA SER A 91 30.23 26.33 3.24
C SER A 91 29.76 25.65 4.53
N THR A 92 28.49 25.80 4.92
CA THR A 92 27.98 25.34 6.22
C THR A 92 26.81 24.38 6.11
N LEU A 93 26.08 24.41 4.99
CA LEU A 93 24.91 23.58 4.73
C LEU A 93 25.27 22.08 4.67
N GLU A 94 24.52 21.27 5.41
CA GLU A 94 24.63 19.81 5.51
C GLU A 94 23.44 19.10 4.86
N THR A 95 22.24 19.70 4.90
CA THR A 95 21.00 19.20 4.30
C THR A 95 20.37 20.25 3.38
N LEU A 96 20.05 19.88 2.14
CA LEU A 96 19.35 20.74 1.17
C LEU A 96 18.19 19.97 0.52
N ASN A 97 16.97 20.49 0.66
CA ASN A 97 15.80 20.00 -0.05
C ASN A 97 15.34 21.00 -1.13
N LEU A 98 15.25 20.53 -2.37
CA LEU A 98 14.82 21.23 -3.59
C LEU A 98 13.77 20.42 -4.38
N ASP A 99 13.04 19.53 -3.70
CA ASP A 99 11.99 18.69 -4.30
C ASP A 99 10.90 19.54 -4.97
N GLY A 100 10.22 19.03 -5.99
CA GLY A 100 9.04 19.69 -6.58
C GLY A 100 9.28 21.04 -7.25
N ASN A 101 10.51 21.32 -7.69
CA ASN A 101 10.90 22.55 -8.37
C ASN A 101 10.95 22.36 -9.91
N PHE A 102 11.56 23.33 -10.61
CA PHE A 102 11.76 23.35 -12.06
C PHE A 102 13.24 23.41 -12.47
N LEU A 103 14.10 22.78 -11.67
CA LEU A 103 15.54 22.65 -11.94
C LEU A 103 15.80 21.55 -12.97
N GLY A 104 16.93 21.58 -13.68
CA GLY A 104 17.37 20.51 -14.58
C GLY A 104 17.46 20.88 -16.06
N ARG A 105 16.71 21.90 -16.53
CA ARG A 105 16.86 22.47 -17.89
C ARG A 105 18.30 22.93 -18.18
N PHE A 106 18.96 23.44 -17.15
CA PHE A 106 20.41 23.59 -17.10
C PHE A 106 20.89 22.79 -15.89
N THR A 107 21.90 21.94 -16.06
CA THR A 107 22.43 21.10 -14.98
C THR A 107 23.10 21.99 -13.91
N PRO A 108 22.52 22.17 -12.71
CA PRO A 108 23.13 22.97 -11.67
C PRO A 108 24.38 22.25 -11.14
N ASN A 109 25.40 23.02 -10.78
CA ASN A 109 26.61 22.46 -10.19
C ASN A 109 26.50 22.50 -8.66
N PHE A 110 26.33 21.35 -8.02
CA PHE A 110 26.29 21.25 -6.55
C PHE A 110 27.68 21.12 -5.91
N SER A 111 28.77 21.07 -6.69
CA SER A 111 30.15 20.93 -6.16
C SER A 111 30.58 22.08 -5.23
N MET A 112 29.85 23.19 -5.21
CA MET A 112 30.07 24.35 -4.36
C MET A 112 29.67 24.14 -2.90
N PHE A 113 28.77 23.20 -2.60
CA PHE A 113 28.30 22.93 -1.23
C PHE A 113 29.26 21.99 -0.49
N LYS A 114 30.30 22.55 0.13
CA LYS A 114 31.46 21.79 0.62
C LYS A 114 31.14 20.75 1.72
N ASN A 115 30.14 21.01 2.54
CA ASN A 115 29.78 20.18 3.70
C ASN A 115 28.43 19.45 3.53
N LEU A 116 27.85 19.47 2.32
CA LEU A 116 26.53 18.89 2.07
C LEU A 116 26.58 17.37 2.09
N LYS A 117 25.86 16.77 3.03
CA LYS A 117 25.72 15.33 3.23
C LYS A 117 24.45 14.79 2.57
N LYS A 118 23.36 15.58 2.56
CA LYS A 118 22.05 15.18 2.05
C LYS A 118 21.51 16.18 1.03
N LEU A 119 21.14 15.68 -0.15
CA LEU A 119 20.52 16.45 -1.22
C LEU A 119 19.25 15.74 -1.68
N SER A 120 18.13 16.46 -1.68
CA SER A 120 16.86 16.00 -2.26
C SER A 120 16.50 16.92 -3.44
N ILE A 121 16.31 16.32 -4.62
CA ILE A 121 15.93 16.99 -5.88
C ILE A 121 14.84 16.20 -6.61
N VAL A 122 13.93 15.58 -5.84
CA VAL A 122 12.80 14.79 -6.35
C VAL A 122 11.91 15.64 -7.26
N GLY A 123 11.43 15.08 -8.37
CA GLY A 123 10.36 15.70 -9.17
C GLY A 123 10.75 16.97 -9.92
N ASN A 124 12.01 17.06 -10.33
CA ASN A 124 12.54 18.14 -11.15
C ASN A 124 12.63 17.71 -12.65
N ASP A 125 13.25 18.52 -13.50
CA ASP A 125 13.49 18.25 -14.93
C ASP A 125 14.89 17.69 -15.23
N PHE A 126 15.51 16.95 -14.31
CA PHE A 126 16.84 16.39 -14.58
C PHE A 126 16.75 15.23 -15.58
N LEU A 127 17.59 15.29 -16.63
CA LEU A 127 17.79 14.21 -17.61
C LEU A 127 19.09 13.41 -17.35
N THR A 128 19.91 13.89 -16.42
CA THR A 128 21.15 13.26 -15.95
C THR A 128 21.36 13.59 -14.48
N VAL A 129 22.04 12.71 -13.74
CA VAL A 129 22.51 13.03 -12.39
C VAL A 129 23.48 14.23 -12.47
N PRO A 130 23.26 15.32 -11.71
CA PRO A 130 24.10 16.52 -11.79
C PRO A 130 25.49 16.32 -11.19
N ILE A 131 26.34 17.35 -11.30
CA ILE A 131 27.64 17.37 -10.61
C ILE A 131 27.38 17.49 -9.09
N LEU A 132 27.72 16.45 -8.35
CA LEU A 132 27.47 16.32 -6.91
C LEU A 132 28.66 16.86 -6.07
N PRO A 133 28.45 17.22 -4.79
CA PRO A 133 29.54 17.47 -3.83
C PRO A 133 30.34 16.19 -3.51
N ASN A 134 31.64 16.35 -3.21
CA ASN A 134 32.57 15.25 -2.90
C ASN A 134 32.27 14.51 -1.58
N HIS A 135 31.45 15.09 -0.70
CA HIS A 135 31.10 14.54 0.61
C HIS A 135 29.60 14.23 0.73
N LEU A 136 28.88 14.21 -0.40
CA LEU A 136 27.47 13.85 -0.40
C LEU A 136 27.32 12.36 -0.05
N GLU A 137 26.53 12.08 0.97
CA GLU A 137 26.22 10.74 1.47
C GLU A 137 24.89 10.25 0.87
N THR A 138 23.85 11.09 0.91
CA THR A 138 22.48 10.76 0.48
C THR A 138 22.05 11.64 -0.69
N LEU A 139 21.54 11.01 -1.75
CA LEU A 139 20.88 11.67 -2.87
C LEU A 139 19.50 11.06 -3.11
N CYS A 140 18.45 11.86 -2.96
CA CYS A 140 17.10 11.53 -3.37
C CYS A 140 16.83 12.16 -4.74
N PHE A 141 16.66 11.33 -5.77
CA PHE A 141 16.63 11.71 -7.18
C PHE A 141 15.34 11.29 -7.89
N ARG A 142 14.35 10.79 -7.14
CA ARG A 142 13.06 10.28 -7.65
C ARG A 142 12.38 11.21 -8.67
N LEU A 143 11.56 10.65 -9.56
CA LEU A 143 10.82 11.40 -10.61
C LEU A 143 11.69 12.23 -11.59
N ASN A 144 12.97 11.95 -11.69
CA ASN A 144 13.82 12.52 -12.75
C ASN A 144 14.03 11.47 -13.85
N SER A 145 14.98 11.73 -14.74
CA SER A 145 15.49 10.79 -15.73
C SER A 145 17.01 10.74 -15.68
N PHE A 146 17.58 9.57 -15.93
CA PHE A 146 19.03 9.41 -16.09
C PHE A 146 19.36 8.12 -16.83
N GLN A 147 20.53 8.09 -17.48
CA GLN A 147 21.12 6.90 -18.09
C GLN A 147 22.31 6.35 -17.29
N VAL A 148 22.99 7.21 -16.52
CA VAL A 148 24.25 6.88 -15.85
C VAL A 148 24.17 7.28 -14.38
N ILE A 149 24.49 6.33 -13.48
CA ILE A 149 24.81 6.61 -12.08
C ILE A 149 26.32 6.91 -12.03
N PRO A 150 26.74 8.17 -11.82
CA PRO A 150 28.14 8.56 -11.92
C PRO A 150 28.99 7.98 -10.79
N SER A 151 30.30 7.86 -11.02
CA SER A 151 31.27 7.59 -9.95
C SER A 151 31.28 8.75 -8.97
N SER A 152 30.66 8.55 -7.80
CA SER A 152 30.40 9.59 -6.80
C SER A 152 30.61 9.06 -5.38
N SER A 153 30.62 9.95 -4.40
CA SER A 153 30.78 9.63 -2.97
C SER A 153 29.53 9.03 -2.33
N ILE A 154 28.37 9.07 -3.01
CA ILE A 154 27.07 8.76 -2.42
C ILE A 154 27.01 7.31 -1.94
N SER A 155 26.53 7.12 -0.72
CA SER A 155 26.25 5.84 -0.10
C SER A 155 24.78 5.45 -0.26
N ILE A 156 23.87 6.43 -0.17
CA ILE A 156 22.42 6.23 -0.33
C ILE A 156 21.96 6.93 -1.60
N PHE A 157 21.42 6.17 -2.55
CA PHE A 157 20.84 6.69 -3.78
C PHE A 157 19.43 6.14 -3.98
N ASP A 158 18.43 6.99 -3.72
CA ASP A 158 17.03 6.71 -4.03
C ASP A 158 16.71 7.32 -5.39
N ALA A 159 16.59 6.46 -6.39
CA ALA A 159 16.25 6.78 -7.76
C ALA A 159 14.89 6.18 -8.16
N SER A 160 14.06 5.79 -7.19
CA SER A 160 12.73 5.22 -7.47
C SER A 160 11.85 6.19 -8.27
N TYR A 161 10.90 5.69 -9.07
CA TYR A 161 10.04 6.49 -9.95
C TYR A 161 10.80 7.31 -11.02
N CYS A 162 12.08 7.03 -11.29
CA CYS A 162 12.80 7.67 -12.39
C CYS A 162 12.48 7.00 -13.72
N SER A 163 12.33 7.78 -14.79
CA SER A 163 12.26 7.21 -16.13
C SER A 163 13.67 6.87 -16.61
N LEU A 164 13.93 5.56 -16.76
CA LEU A 164 15.20 5.03 -17.25
C LEU A 164 15.09 4.65 -18.74
N PRO A 165 16.18 4.79 -19.52
CA PRO A 165 16.29 4.14 -20.81
C PRO A 165 16.48 2.62 -20.63
N PHE A 166 16.34 1.86 -21.71
CA PHE A 166 16.44 0.39 -21.74
C PHE A 166 17.72 -0.19 -21.09
N SER A 167 18.80 0.58 -20.99
CA SER A 167 20.01 0.21 -20.26
C SER A 167 20.53 1.37 -19.42
N ILE A 168 20.84 1.08 -18.16
CA ILE A 168 21.54 2.01 -17.26
C ILE A 168 22.99 1.59 -17.01
N THR A 169 23.86 2.57 -16.86
CA THR A 169 25.27 2.36 -16.52
C THR A 169 25.52 2.74 -15.07
N ILE A 170 25.98 1.80 -14.23
CA ILE A 170 26.27 2.06 -12.82
C ILE A 170 27.79 2.12 -12.62
N LEU A 171 28.31 3.32 -12.38
CA LEU A 171 29.76 3.57 -12.19
C LEU A 171 30.16 3.74 -10.72
N SER A 172 29.21 3.97 -9.81
CA SER A 172 29.53 4.12 -8.38
C SER A 172 29.81 2.78 -7.71
N ARG A 173 30.85 2.77 -6.87
CA ARG A 173 31.23 1.63 -6.03
C ARG A 173 31.08 1.90 -4.52
N GLN A 174 30.61 3.10 -4.16
CA GLN A 174 30.43 3.55 -2.78
C GLN A 174 29.00 3.33 -2.25
N ILE A 175 28.04 3.10 -3.15
CA ILE A 175 26.63 2.92 -2.80
C ILE A 175 26.44 1.68 -1.90
N THR A 176 25.84 1.90 -0.73
CA THR A 176 25.36 0.90 0.22
C THR A 176 23.85 0.66 0.09
N PHE A 177 23.07 1.68 -0.30
CA PHE A 177 21.64 1.59 -0.55
C PHE A 177 21.31 2.11 -1.96
N LEU A 178 20.72 1.25 -2.80
CA LEU A 178 20.24 1.59 -4.13
C LEU A 178 18.76 1.24 -4.27
N ASP A 179 17.94 2.24 -4.61
CA ASP A 179 16.53 2.04 -4.98
C ASP A 179 16.29 2.45 -6.44
N LEU A 180 15.79 1.49 -7.23
CA LEU A 180 15.40 1.60 -8.63
C LEU A 180 13.94 1.09 -8.82
N SER A 181 13.10 1.19 -7.80
CA SER A 181 11.70 0.76 -7.86
C SER A 181 10.88 1.69 -8.77
N HIS A 182 9.82 1.19 -9.42
CA HIS A 182 8.97 1.98 -10.35
C HIS A 182 9.74 2.68 -11.49
N CYS A 183 10.79 2.06 -12.02
CA CYS A 183 11.69 2.68 -13.00
C CYS A 183 11.47 2.23 -14.46
N GLY A 184 10.56 1.29 -14.69
CA GLY A 184 10.29 0.70 -16.02
C GLY A 184 11.42 -0.20 -16.52
N ILE A 185 12.23 -0.77 -15.61
CA ILE A 185 13.27 -1.74 -15.96
C ILE A 185 12.57 -3.02 -16.44
N SER A 186 12.93 -3.53 -17.62
CA SER A 186 12.31 -4.73 -18.21
C SER A 186 13.34 -5.78 -18.61
N GLY A 187 12.95 -7.06 -18.54
CA GLY A 187 13.79 -8.18 -18.98
C GLY A 187 14.90 -8.57 -17.99
N ASP A 188 16.02 -9.05 -18.52
CA ASP A 188 17.19 -9.47 -17.74
C ASP A 188 17.99 -8.26 -17.23
N PHE A 189 18.03 -8.07 -15.90
CA PHE A 189 18.83 -7.01 -15.26
C PHE A 189 20.09 -7.56 -14.59
N ILE A 190 21.24 -6.95 -14.90
CA ILE A 190 22.55 -7.33 -14.35
C ILE A 190 23.09 -6.18 -13.50
N VAL A 191 23.25 -6.44 -12.20
CA VAL A 191 23.89 -5.51 -11.26
C VAL A 191 25.41 -5.71 -11.34
N PRO A 192 26.18 -4.67 -11.72
CA PRO A 192 27.64 -4.73 -11.80
C PRO A 192 28.29 -4.82 -10.40
N PRO A 193 29.63 -4.91 -10.29
CA PRO A 193 30.30 -5.16 -9.02
C PRO A 193 30.19 -3.99 -8.02
N MET A 194 29.21 -4.07 -7.11
CA MET A 194 28.94 -3.08 -6.06
C MET A 194 29.38 -3.64 -4.69
N PRO A 195 30.65 -3.47 -4.29
CA PRO A 195 31.23 -4.20 -3.16
C PRO A 195 30.69 -3.79 -1.79
N LEU A 196 30.11 -2.59 -1.67
CA LEU A 196 29.57 -2.03 -0.43
C LEU A 196 28.04 -2.12 -0.33
N LEU A 197 27.35 -2.64 -1.35
CA LEU A 197 25.89 -2.70 -1.41
C LEU A 197 25.33 -3.58 -0.28
N ASP A 198 24.55 -2.97 0.61
CA ASP A 198 23.81 -3.59 1.72
C ASP A 198 22.35 -3.87 1.34
N THR A 199 21.70 -2.92 0.65
CA THR A 199 20.30 -2.99 0.26
C THR A 199 20.12 -2.64 -1.22
N PHE A 200 19.43 -3.51 -1.94
CA PHE A 200 19.02 -3.31 -3.32
C PHE A 200 17.50 -3.41 -3.43
N SER A 201 16.86 -2.38 -3.99
CA SER A 201 15.43 -2.37 -4.29
C SER A 201 15.21 -2.11 -5.77
N ALA A 202 14.38 -2.93 -6.41
CA ALA A 202 13.90 -2.75 -7.78
C ALA A 202 12.46 -3.28 -7.93
N SER A 203 11.64 -3.11 -6.89
CA SER A 203 10.23 -3.51 -6.90
C SER A 203 9.40 -2.69 -7.90
N TYR A 204 8.25 -3.19 -8.33
CA TYR A 204 7.38 -2.52 -9.31
C TYR A 204 8.12 -2.18 -10.62
N ASN A 205 8.70 -3.20 -11.24
CA ASN A 205 9.32 -3.14 -12.56
C ASN A 205 8.86 -4.37 -13.38
N ASP A 206 9.38 -4.54 -14.60
CA ASP A 206 9.08 -5.68 -15.48
C ASP A 206 10.28 -6.64 -15.59
N ILE A 207 11.06 -6.79 -14.52
CA ILE A 207 12.28 -7.61 -14.51
C ILE A 207 11.90 -9.10 -14.57
N THR A 208 12.46 -9.83 -15.53
CA THR A 208 12.24 -11.29 -15.70
C THR A 208 13.34 -12.13 -15.05
N SER A 209 14.56 -11.60 -14.96
CA SER A 209 15.69 -12.23 -14.27
C SER A 209 16.61 -11.18 -13.68
N LEU A 210 17.10 -11.41 -12.46
CA LEU A 210 18.11 -10.57 -11.82
C LEU A 210 19.40 -11.36 -11.63
N LYS A 211 20.55 -10.75 -11.92
CA LYS A 211 21.89 -11.32 -11.66
C LYS A 211 22.79 -10.27 -11.00
N PHE A 212 23.56 -10.66 -9.99
CA PHE A 212 24.65 -9.85 -9.43
C PHE A 212 25.99 -10.40 -9.93
N GLU A 213 26.85 -9.55 -10.49
CA GLU A 213 28.22 -9.96 -10.84
C GLU A 213 29.07 -10.21 -9.60
N SER A 214 29.10 -9.26 -8.64
CA SER A 214 29.85 -9.40 -7.39
C SER A 214 29.43 -8.38 -6.32
N SER A 215 28.46 -8.77 -5.47
CA SER A 215 27.96 -7.95 -4.36
C SER A 215 27.79 -8.79 -3.09
N ARG A 216 28.91 -9.17 -2.44
CA ARG A 216 28.92 -10.13 -1.32
C ARG A 216 28.32 -9.62 0.00
N ARG A 217 28.10 -8.30 0.11
CA ARG A 217 27.67 -7.64 1.36
C ARG A 217 26.14 -7.55 1.49
N VAL A 218 25.39 -7.73 0.40
CA VAL A 218 23.93 -7.54 0.34
C VAL A 218 23.20 -8.31 1.44
N THR A 219 22.44 -7.57 2.24
CA THR A 219 21.62 -8.05 3.35
C THR A 219 20.13 -8.05 3.01
N THR A 220 19.68 -7.13 2.15
CA THR A 220 18.27 -6.93 1.79
C THR A 220 18.12 -6.82 0.29
N ILE A 221 17.19 -7.59 -0.28
CA ILE A 221 16.79 -7.53 -1.69
C ILE A 221 15.27 -7.36 -1.76
N ARG A 222 14.81 -6.37 -2.52
CA ARG A 222 13.40 -6.15 -2.83
C ARG A 222 13.15 -6.17 -4.32
N LEU A 223 12.30 -7.10 -4.74
CA LEU A 223 11.95 -7.39 -6.12
C LEU A 223 10.46 -7.72 -6.26
N SER A 224 9.65 -7.31 -5.28
CA SER A 224 8.20 -7.52 -5.36
C SER A 224 7.58 -6.78 -6.54
N TYR A 225 6.47 -7.26 -7.08
CA TYR A 225 5.82 -6.70 -8.27
C TYR A 225 6.78 -6.63 -9.46
N ASN A 226 7.18 -7.82 -9.94
CA ASN A 226 8.03 -8.00 -11.12
C ASN A 226 7.57 -9.22 -11.95
N GLY A 227 8.25 -9.46 -13.09
CA GLY A 227 7.98 -10.57 -14.00
C GLY A 227 8.84 -11.81 -13.76
N ILE A 228 9.39 -12.02 -12.56
CA ILE A 228 10.37 -13.10 -12.31
C ILE A 228 9.67 -14.46 -12.34
N THR A 229 10.10 -15.36 -13.22
CA THR A 229 9.51 -16.70 -13.42
C THR A 229 10.27 -17.84 -12.74
N GLU A 230 11.56 -17.65 -12.48
CA GLU A 230 12.46 -18.64 -11.87
C GLU A 230 12.99 -18.14 -10.53
N PHE A 231 13.21 -19.05 -9.57
CA PHE A 231 13.78 -18.68 -8.28
C PHE A 231 15.20 -18.09 -8.44
N PRO A 232 15.57 -16.99 -7.75
CA PRO A 232 16.85 -16.33 -7.99
C PRO A 232 18.02 -17.06 -7.30
N ASP A 233 18.52 -18.14 -7.90
CA ASP A 233 19.59 -19.02 -7.37
C ASP A 233 20.90 -18.29 -6.99
N PHE A 234 21.12 -17.05 -7.45
CA PHE A 234 22.23 -16.24 -6.95
C PHE A 234 22.12 -15.95 -5.45
N MET A 235 20.93 -16.01 -4.84
CA MET A 235 20.69 -15.79 -3.40
C MET A 235 21.50 -16.76 -2.53
N PHE A 236 21.68 -18.02 -2.97
CA PHE A 236 22.55 -19.00 -2.30
C PHE A 236 24.04 -18.58 -2.27
N ARG A 237 24.44 -17.65 -3.15
CA ARG A 237 25.80 -17.08 -3.24
C ARG A 237 25.96 -15.76 -2.45
N LEU A 238 24.91 -15.27 -1.78
CA LEU A 238 24.93 -14.05 -0.96
C LEU A 238 25.07 -14.39 0.53
N PRO A 239 26.30 -14.40 1.10
CA PRO A 239 26.55 -14.92 2.45
C PRO A 239 25.99 -14.04 3.58
N MET A 240 25.56 -12.82 3.26
CA MET A 240 25.05 -11.82 4.19
C MET A 240 23.52 -11.61 4.09
N LEU A 241 22.85 -12.26 3.15
CA LEU A 241 21.42 -12.04 2.88
C LEU A 241 20.56 -12.42 4.09
N ARG A 242 19.70 -11.49 4.52
CA ARG A 242 18.78 -11.61 5.67
C ARG A 242 17.32 -11.49 5.24
N ILE A 243 17.02 -10.58 4.32
CA ILE A 243 15.67 -10.27 3.87
C ILE A 243 15.62 -10.40 2.33
N ALA A 244 14.66 -11.17 1.84
CA ALA A 244 14.33 -11.27 0.42
C ALA A 244 12.82 -11.10 0.24
N GLU A 245 12.42 -10.03 -0.45
CA GLU A 245 11.04 -9.71 -0.79
C GLU A 245 10.85 -9.97 -2.30
N LEU A 246 10.10 -11.03 -2.64
CA LEU A 246 9.88 -11.56 -4.01
C LEU A 246 8.38 -11.74 -4.30
N SER A 247 7.51 -11.04 -3.56
CA SER A 247 6.06 -11.19 -3.70
C SER A 247 5.50 -10.59 -5.00
N HIS A 248 4.32 -11.01 -5.46
CA HIS A 248 3.72 -10.53 -6.72
C HIS A 248 4.68 -10.71 -7.91
N ASN A 249 5.07 -11.97 -8.14
CA ASN A 249 5.92 -12.41 -9.24
C ASN A 249 5.30 -13.65 -9.91
N ALA A 250 5.97 -14.22 -10.92
CA ALA A 250 5.51 -15.38 -11.67
C ALA A 250 6.27 -16.67 -11.31
N ILE A 251 6.88 -16.75 -10.12
CA ILE A 251 7.74 -17.88 -9.74
C ILE A 251 6.88 -19.14 -9.58
N SER A 252 7.15 -20.14 -10.43
CA SER A 252 6.38 -21.40 -10.47
C SER A 252 6.95 -22.51 -9.58
N SER A 253 8.25 -22.45 -9.28
CA SER A 253 8.95 -23.45 -8.48
C SER A 253 10.14 -22.87 -7.72
N ILE A 254 10.45 -23.47 -6.58
CA ILE A 254 11.63 -23.19 -5.76
C ILE A 254 12.33 -24.51 -5.38
N PRO A 255 13.63 -24.51 -5.07
CA PRO A 255 14.30 -25.69 -4.51
C PRO A 255 13.64 -26.17 -3.22
N ASN A 256 13.46 -27.49 -3.07
CA ASN A 256 12.90 -28.07 -1.84
C ASN A 256 13.83 -27.89 -0.63
N ASP A 257 15.15 -27.83 -0.84
CA ASP A 257 16.13 -27.52 0.19
C ASP A 257 16.54 -26.04 0.11
N LEU A 258 16.08 -25.24 1.07
CA LEU A 258 16.43 -23.82 1.19
C LEU A 258 17.54 -23.58 2.23
N THR A 259 18.12 -24.63 2.84
CA THR A 259 19.11 -24.48 3.93
C THR A 259 20.39 -23.77 3.50
N GLY A 260 20.67 -23.70 2.20
CA GLY A 260 21.73 -22.88 1.60
C GLY A 260 21.59 -21.37 1.87
N LEU A 261 20.39 -20.87 2.20
CA LEU A 261 20.12 -19.48 2.57
C LEU A 261 20.53 -19.19 4.03
N LYS A 262 21.81 -19.41 4.36
CA LYS A 262 22.37 -19.56 5.73
C LYS A 262 22.07 -18.44 6.73
N ARG A 263 21.71 -17.23 6.28
CA ARG A 263 21.43 -16.06 7.12
C ARG A 263 20.05 -15.42 6.90
N VAL A 264 19.21 -16.00 6.04
CA VAL A 264 17.89 -15.45 5.76
C VAL A 264 16.99 -15.61 6.99
N GLU A 265 16.42 -14.48 7.39
CA GLU A 265 15.53 -14.28 8.54
C GLU A 265 14.10 -13.98 8.07
N SER A 266 13.92 -13.37 6.90
CA SER A 266 12.62 -13.14 6.28
C SER A 266 12.67 -13.49 4.79
N LEU A 267 11.71 -14.30 4.34
CA LEU A 267 11.50 -14.65 2.93
C LEU A 267 10.03 -14.45 2.57
N ASP A 268 9.76 -13.53 1.66
CA ASP A 268 8.42 -13.28 1.13
C ASP A 268 8.34 -13.76 -0.32
N LEU A 269 7.49 -14.77 -0.55
CA LEU A 269 7.20 -15.41 -1.83
C LEU A 269 5.68 -15.43 -2.08
N SER A 270 4.95 -14.51 -1.45
CA SER A 270 3.50 -14.40 -1.57
C SER A 270 3.09 -13.96 -2.98
N HIS A 271 1.86 -14.25 -3.42
CA HIS A 271 1.36 -13.88 -4.76
C HIS A 271 2.32 -14.35 -5.88
N ASN A 272 2.53 -15.67 -5.93
CA ASN A 272 3.35 -16.36 -6.92
C ASN A 272 2.60 -17.59 -7.45
N GLN A 273 3.27 -18.45 -8.21
CA GLN A 273 2.67 -19.62 -8.87
C GLN A 273 3.21 -20.94 -8.27
N LEU A 274 3.61 -20.94 -7.00
CA LEU A 274 4.38 -22.04 -6.43
C LEU A 274 3.55 -23.33 -6.26
N ILE A 275 4.14 -24.41 -6.78
CA ILE A 275 3.81 -25.79 -6.41
C ILE A 275 5.08 -26.39 -5.80
N THR A 276 5.16 -26.46 -4.47
CA THR A 276 6.35 -26.93 -3.77
C THR A 276 6.31 -28.45 -3.56
N GLY A 277 7.49 -29.07 -3.51
CA GLY A 277 7.64 -30.33 -2.79
C GLY A 277 7.65 -30.08 -1.28
N ARG A 278 8.29 -30.97 -0.51
CA ARG A 278 8.45 -30.78 0.93
C ARG A 278 9.62 -29.84 1.22
N LEU A 279 9.30 -28.61 1.64
CA LEU A 279 10.29 -27.58 1.93
C LEU A 279 11.06 -27.86 3.22
N ILE A 280 12.38 -27.74 3.14
CA ILE A 280 13.31 -27.70 4.27
C ILE A 280 13.78 -26.25 4.43
N LEU A 281 13.33 -25.59 5.49
CA LEU A 281 13.56 -24.16 5.68
C LEU A 281 14.95 -23.83 6.29
N PRO A 282 15.47 -22.61 6.08
CA PRO A 282 16.74 -22.19 6.68
C PRO A 282 16.64 -22.12 8.22
N GLN A 283 17.68 -22.59 8.92
CA GLN A 283 17.72 -22.63 10.41
C GLN A 283 17.67 -21.26 11.12
N ARG A 284 17.68 -20.15 10.37
CA ARG A 284 17.57 -18.78 10.90
C ARG A 284 16.29 -18.05 10.48
N ILE A 285 15.43 -18.70 9.69
CA ILE A 285 14.19 -18.08 9.23
C ILE A 285 13.30 -17.75 10.43
N GLN A 286 12.78 -16.52 10.46
CA GLN A 286 11.87 -16.01 11.48
C GLN A 286 10.50 -15.72 10.86
N ALA A 287 10.46 -15.21 9.63
CA ALA A 287 9.23 -15.02 8.87
C ALA A 287 9.32 -15.74 7.51
N ILE A 288 8.27 -16.47 7.15
CA ILE A 288 8.07 -16.93 5.78
C ILE A 288 6.63 -16.65 5.35
N ARG A 289 6.48 -15.98 4.21
CA ARG A 289 5.16 -15.69 3.63
C ARG A 289 5.08 -16.30 2.24
N LEU A 290 4.03 -17.10 2.06
CA LEU A 290 3.76 -17.93 0.90
C LEU A 290 2.27 -17.85 0.54
N SER A 291 1.54 -16.83 1.00
CA SER A 291 0.13 -16.65 0.66
C SER A 291 -0.05 -16.47 -0.84
N PHE A 292 -1.22 -16.82 -1.38
CA PHE A 292 -1.49 -16.81 -2.83
C PHE A 292 -0.47 -17.62 -3.65
N ASN A 293 -0.38 -18.90 -3.34
CA ASN A 293 0.34 -19.90 -4.14
C ASN A 293 -0.56 -21.11 -4.41
N PHE A 294 -0.17 -22.04 -5.29
CA PHE A 294 -1.01 -23.20 -5.58
C PHE A 294 -0.92 -24.26 -4.49
N SER A 295 0.28 -24.72 -4.17
CA SER A 295 0.49 -25.78 -3.18
C SER A 295 1.78 -25.56 -2.43
N VAL A 296 1.70 -25.54 -1.10
CA VAL A 296 2.85 -25.41 -0.20
C VAL A 296 2.88 -26.56 0.78
N THR A 297 4.04 -27.17 0.97
CA THR A 297 4.23 -28.31 1.87
C THR A 297 5.58 -28.18 2.56
N PHE A 298 5.63 -28.37 3.88
CA PHE A 298 6.88 -28.32 4.65
C PHE A 298 7.24 -29.71 5.18
N GLU A 299 8.54 -30.03 5.19
CA GLU A 299 9.05 -31.24 5.86
C GLU A 299 9.10 -31.02 7.38
N SER A 300 9.61 -29.87 7.83
CA SER A 300 9.65 -29.49 9.24
C SER A 300 9.81 -27.97 9.40
N PHE A 301 9.44 -27.45 10.58
CA PHE A 301 9.71 -26.06 10.94
C PHE A 301 10.92 -25.95 11.89
N PRO A 302 11.82 -24.97 11.69
CA PRO A 302 12.88 -24.68 12.63
C PRO A 302 12.35 -23.89 13.84
N PHE A 303 12.98 -24.07 15.01
CA PHE A 303 12.66 -23.36 16.26
C PHE A 303 12.87 -21.83 16.21
N SER A 304 13.36 -21.29 15.11
CA SER A 304 13.51 -19.86 14.87
C SER A 304 12.25 -19.21 14.29
N LEU A 305 11.33 -19.99 13.73
CA LEU A 305 10.16 -19.49 13.00
C LEU A 305 9.15 -18.84 13.96
N LYS A 306 8.75 -17.60 13.65
CA LYS A 306 7.82 -16.75 14.42
C LYS A 306 6.57 -16.38 13.62
N GLU A 307 6.71 -16.11 12.33
CA GLU A 307 5.63 -15.74 11.42
C GLU A 307 5.54 -16.75 10.27
N LEU A 308 4.33 -17.27 10.03
CA LEU A 308 4.01 -18.10 8.87
C LEU A 308 2.72 -17.61 8.21
N ASP A 309 2.80 -17.20 6.94
CA ASP A 309 1.62 -17.01 6.09
C ASP A 309 1.55 -18.07 4.99
N VAL A 310 0.44 -18.79 4.92
CA VAL A 310 0.07 -19.70 3.83
C VAL A 310 -1.35 -19.44 3.32
N SER A 311 -1.92 -18.29 3.66
CA SER A 311 -3.32 -17.96 3.34
C SER A 311 -3.57 -18.00 1.83
N PHE A 312 -4.79 -18.36 1.43
CA PHE A 312 -5.21 -18.43 0.02
C PHE A 312 -4.39 -19.42 -0.84
N CYS A 313 -3.63 -20.32 -0.22
CA CYS A 313 -3.09 -21.49 -0.91
C CYS A 313 -4.21 -22.49 -1.24
N ARG A 314 -4.19 -23.15 -2.40
CA ARG A 314 -5.17 -24.23 -2.67
C ARG A 314 -4.94 -25.41 -1.75
N VAL A 315 -3.67 -25.78 -1.52
CA VAL A 315 -3.27 -26.83 -0.57
C VAL A 315 -2.12 -26.32 0.29
N ALA A 316 -2.26 -26.43 1.61
CA ALA A 316 -1.14 -26.23 2.53
C ALA A 316 -0.98 -27.47 3.41
N THR A 317 0.22 -28.04 3.46
CA THR A 317 0.57 -29.17 4.34
C THR A 317 1.58 -28.72 5.39
N ILE A 318 1.16 -28.75 6.64
CA ILE A 318 1.83 -28.14 7.79
C ILE A 318 2.27 -29.25 8.79
N PRO A 319 3.56 -29.35 9.13
CA PRO A 319 4.07 -30.19 10.24
C PRO A 319 3.74 -29.55 11.60
N PRO A 320 4.04 -30.21 12.73
CA PRO A 320 3.72 -29.68 14.06
C PRO A 320 4.30 -28.27 14.28
N ILE A 321 3.46 -27.35 14.74
CA ILE A 321 3.78 -25.93 14.94
C ILE A 321 4.84 -25.80 16.05
N PRO A 322 5.96 -25.07 15.83
CA PRO A 322 6.98 -24.88 16.86
C PRO A 322 6.47 -23.91 17.94
N PRO A 323 6.88 -24.06 19.22
CA PRO A 323 6.51 -23.13 20.30
C PRO A 323 7.00 -21.68 20.10
N SER A 324 7.87 -21.45 19.12
CA SER A 324 8.36 -20.13 18.72
C SER A 324 7.39 -19.35 17.84
N LEU A 325 6.37 -20.00 17.25
CA LEU A 325 5.45 -19.36 16.32
C LEU A 325 4.52 -18.39 17.08
N GLN A 326 4.62 -17.11 16.74
CA GLN A 326 3.86 -16.01 17.34
C GLN A 326 2.66 -15.62 16.49
N TRP A 327 2.74 -15.83 15.17
CA TRP A 327 1.70 -15.50 14.22
C TRP A 327 1.60 -16.58 13.13
N LEU A 328 0.39 -17.10 12.95
CA LEU A 328 0.04 -18.07 11.92
C LEU A 328 -1.16 -17.54 11.14
N SER A 329 -1.01 -17.46 9.83
CA SER A 329 -2.06 -17.02 8.91
C SER A 329 -2.29 -18.13 7.88
N CYS A 330 -3.52 -18.64 7.86
CA CYS A 330 -3.96 -19.74 6.99
C CYS A 330 -5.39 -19.53 6.51
N TYR A 331 -5.78 -18.27 6.30
CA TYR A 331 -7.13 -17.91 5.87
C TYR A 331 -7.41 -18.46 4.47
N PHE A 332 -8.62 -18.97 4.25
CA PHE A 332 -9.12 -19.44 2.94
C PHE A 332 -8.21 -20.43 2.19
N VAL A 333 -7.45 -21.24 2.94
CA VAL A 333 -6.72 -22.39 2.37
C VAL A 333 -7.74 -23.45 1.98
N SER A 334 -7.83 -23.81 0.69
CA SER A 334 -8.90 -24.72 0.21
C SER A 334 -8.79 -26.14 0.76
N ARG A 335 -7.57 -26.59 1.07
CA ARG A 335 -7.29 -27.83 1.79
C ARG A 335 -6.07 -27.67 2.69
N LEU A 336 -6.31 -27.52 3.99
CA LEU A 336 -5.27 -27.50 5.02
C LEU A 336 -5.06 -28.94 5.56
N ILE A 337 -3.82 -29.42 5.54
CA ILE A 337 -3.42 -30.73 6.08
C ILE A 337 -2.43 -30.47 7.22
N VAL A 338 -2.74 -30.94 8.42
CA VAL A 338 -1.82 -30.91 9.57
C VAL A 338 -1.37 -32.35 9.84
N SER A 339 -0.06 -32.60 9.90
CA SER A 339 0.47 -33.97 10.00
C SER A 339 1.49 -34.15 11.13
N ASP A 340 1.13 -34.98 12.11
CA ASP A 340 2.04 -35.45 13.17
C ASP A 340 3.12 -36.44 12.68
N ARG A 341 3.01 -36.90 11.42
CA ARG A 341 3.78 -38.03 10.88
C ARG A 341 4.91 -37.65 9.92
N ILE A 342 5.26 -36.36 9.80
CA ILE A 342 6.47 -35.97 9.05
C ILE A 342 7.70 -36.13 9.96
N LYS A 343 8.04 -37.40 10.25
CA LYS A 343 9.27 -37.80 10.94
C LYS A 343 10.25 -38.43 9.97
N ALA A 344 11.46 -37.89 10.00
CA ALA A 344 12.62 -38.26 9.22
C ALA A 344 12.77 -39.75 8.87
N ILE A 345 12.90 -40.04 7.58
CA ILE A 345 13.64 -41.22 7.11
C ILE A 345 15.12 -40.81 7.01
N THR A 346 15.81 -40.79 8.15
CA THR A 346 17.27 -40.78 8.21
C THR A 346 17.73 -42.14 8.67
N ASN A 347 18.48 -42.84 7.82
CA ASN A 347 18.86 -44.25 7.98
C ASN A 347 19.41 -44.56 9.38
N GLU A 348 18.87 -45.59 10.02
CA GLU A 348 19.53 -46.25 11.13
C GLU A 348 20.78 -46.99 10.63
N THR A 349 21.93 -46.71 11.25
CA THR A 349 22.97 -47.71 11.45
C THR A 349 23.38 -47.69 12.92
N ASN A 350 22.84 -48.63 13.69
CA ASN A 350 23.40 -49.10 14.96
C ASN A 350 24.85 -49.60 14.75
N PRO A 351 25.71 -49.72 15.79
CA PRO A 351 25.41 -50.32 17.10
C PRO A 351 26.00 -49.48 18.28
N GLU A 352 26.02 -49.84 19.57
CA GLU A 352 26.07 -51.13 20.28
C GLU A 352 25.28 -51.15 21.62
N THR A 353 25.16 -52.34 22.20
CA THR A 353 24.46 -52.68 23.45
C THR A 353 25.30 -52.43 24.71
N GLU A 354 24.67 -52.07 25.85
CA GLU A 354 24.90 -52.80 27.11
C GLU A 354 23.83 -52.62 28.22
N LYS A 355 23.77 -53.65 29.07
CA LYS A 355 22.84 -53.94 30.19
C LYS A 355 23.03 -52.96 31.37
N ILE A 356 22.17 -52.84 32.41
CA ILE A 356 21.94 -53.75 33.57
C ILE A 356 20.77 -53.14 34.40
N SER A 357 19.58 -53.76 34.50
CA SER A 357 19.00 -54.61 35.59
C SER A 357 18.44 -53.99 36.90
N SER A 358 17.26 -54.51 37.31
CA SER A 358 16.75 -54.76 38.69
C SER A 358 16.37 -53.64 39.70
N LYS A 359 15.05 -53.34 39.79
CA LYS A 359 14.08 -53.54 40.92
C LYS A 359 14.61 -54.01 42.33
N PRO A 360 13.82 -53.90 43.44
CA PRO A 360 12.99 -52.78 43.96
C PRO A 360 12.89 -52.68 45.54
N SER A 361 12.09 -51.73 46.08
CA SER A 361 11.41 -51.78 47.43
C SER A 361 12.28 -51.59 48.71
N LYS A 362 11.81 -51.16 49.90
CA LYS A 362 10.49 -50.71 50.44
C LYS A 362 10.64 -50.04 51.85
N ASN A 363 9.64 -49.24 52.28
CA ASN A 363 9.27 -48.88 53.68
C ASN A 363 10.24 -48.02 54.55
N ASN A 364 9.84 -47.25 55.58
CA ASN A 364 8.56 -46.61 55.98
C ASN A 364 8.81 -45.61 57.14
N HIS A 365 8.13 -44.45 57.18
CA HIS A 365 7.30 -43.91 58.30
C HIS A 365 7.24 -42.36 58.42
N ASN A 366 5.99 -41.85 58.50
CA ASN A 366 5.41 -40.86 59.44
C ASN A 366 6.20 -39.59 59.87
N MET A 367 5.61 -38.38 60.01
CA MET A 367 4.19 -37.97 60.02
C MET A 367 4.00 -36.43 59.84
N LYS A 368 2.85 -36.03 59.28
CA LYS A 368 2.09 -34.75 59.47
C LYS A 368 2.71 -33.39 59.04
N GLY A 369 1.93 -32.62 58.26
CA GLY A 369 2.16 -31.17 58.02
C GLY A 369 1.36 -30.52 56.88
N ASN A 370 0.03 -30.44 57.02
CA ASN A 370 -0.97 -29.61 56.30
C ASN A 370 -0.97 -29.37 54.76
N GLU A 371 -2.18 -29.60 54.23
CA GLU A 371 -2.95 -28.78 53.28
C GLU A 371 -2.89 -28.97 51.75
N ASN A 372 -4.10 -29.19 51.21
CA ASN A 372 -4.60 -29.06 49.84
C ASN A 372 -4.18 -30.11 48.79
N SER A 373 -4.92 -31.22 48.87
CA SER A 373 -5.26 -32.13 47.76
C SER A 373 -6.77 -32.46 47.89
N LEU A 374 -7.52 -32.87 46.88
CA LEU A 374 -7.16 -33.59 45.65
C LEU A 374 -8.03 -33.16 44.44
N ASN A 375 -7.69 -33.69 43.27
CA ASN A 375 -8.50 -33.85 42.06
C ASN A 375 -9.97 -34.26 42.29
N GLU A 376 -10.85 -33.93 41.32
CA GLU A 376 -11.66 -34.97 40.66
C GLU A 376 -12.03 -34.60 39.21
N ASN A 377 -12.30 -35.62 38.39
CA ASN A 377 -12.46 -35.51 36.94
C ASN A 377 -13.89 -35.15 36.52
N CYS A 378 -14.05 -34.59 35.32
CA CYS A 378 -15.19 -34.91 34.46
C CYS A 378 -14.73 -35.19 33.03
N ILE A 379 -14.51 -36.48 32.75
CA ILE A 379 -14.56 -37.05 31.41
C ILE A 379 -16.04 -37.11 31.00
N ASN A 380 -16.38 -36.77 29.76
CA ASN A 380 -17.62 -37.27 29.16
C ASN A 380 -17.29 -38.35 28.13
N TYR A 381 -17.61 -39.59 28.52
CA TYR A 381 -17.60 -40.76 27.65
C TYR A 381 -18.79 -40.69 26.68
N ILE A 382 -18.56 -41.07 25.43
CA ILE A 382 -19.50 -41.92 24.71
C ILE A 382 -18.69 -43.14 24.28
N GLN A 383 -19.07 -44.31 24.79
CA GLN A 383 -18.50 -45.61 24.39
C GLN A 383 -19.60 -46.41 23.69
N GLY A 384 -19.26 -47.04 22.58
CA GLY A 384 -20.20 -47.79 21.73
C GLY A 384 -19.45 -48.53 20.61
N ASP A 385 -18.74 -49.58 21.03
CA ASP A 385 -18.34 -50.80 20.30
C ASP A 385 -17.70 -50.72 18.90
N SER A 386 -16.42 -51.14 18.87
CA SER A 386 -15.73 -52.00 17.87
C SER A 386 -16.17 -51.99 16.40
N ASP A 387 -15.27 -51.59 15.49
CA ASP A 387 -14.33 -52.54 14.85
C ASP A 387 -13.24 -51.84 14.02
N ASP A 388 -12.23 -52.61 13.58
CA ASP A 388 -11.04 -52.16 12.84
C ASP A 388 -11.34 -51.39 11.53
N SER A 389 -10.66 -50.26 11.29
CA SER A 389 -9.72 -50.08 10.16
C SER A 389 -9.30 -48.62 9.88
N SER A 390 -8.14 -48.49 9.23
CA SER A 390 -7.43 -47.27 8.78
C SER A 390 -8.28 -46.14 8.18
N THR A 391 -8.05 -44.89 8.63
CA THR A 391 -8.41 -43.67 7.89
C THR A 391 -7.37 -42.55 8.07
N ASP A 392 -7.04 -41.85 6.98
CA ASP A 392 -6.39 -40.53 7.01
C ASP A 392 -7.44 -39.46 7.34
N SER A 393 -7.10 -38.48 8.18
CA SER A 393 -8.01 -37.41 8.59
C SER A 393 -8.19 -36.34 7.51
N ILE A 394 -9.18 -36.55 6.62
CA ILE A 394 -9.70 -35.49 5.74
C ILE A 394 -10.75 -34.69 6.51
N VAL A 395 -10.44 -33.44 6.86
CA VAL A 395 -11.42 -32.50 7.43
C VAL A 395 -12.10 -31.73 6.29
N SER A 396 -13.39 -31.99 6.08
CA SER A 396 -14.24 -31.23 5.16
C SER A 396 -14.71 -29.92 5.80
N THR A 397 -14.53 -28.80 5.09
CA THR A 397 -14.79 -27.45 5.61
C THR A 397 -16.26 -27.03 5.51
N GLU A 398 -17.10 -27.50 6.44
CA GLU A 398 -18.46 -26.96 6.66
C GLU A 398 -18.76 -26.61 8.14
N SER A 399 -17.78 -26.61 9.04
CA SER A 399 -18.06 -26.52 10.50
C SER A 399 -17.09 -25.66 11.34
N ILE A 400 -16.28 -24.78 10.74
CA ILE A 400 -15.28 -23.95 11.46
C ILE A 400 -15.52 -22.44 11.25
N ASN A 401 -16.77 -21.98 11.36
CA ASN A 401 -17.12 -20.54 11.31
C ASN A 401 -17.59 -19.97 12.66
N THR A 402 -17.39 -20.68 13.77
CA THR A 402 -17.83 -20.25 15.11
C THR A 402 -16.83 -20.59 16.21
N MET A 403 -15.69 -19.90 16.26
CA MET A 403 -14.96 -19.67 17.51
C MET A 403 -14.45 -18.23 17.58
N THR A 404 -15.11 -17.45 18.44
CA THR A 404 -14.87 -16.03 18.68
C THR A 404 -13.77 -15.79 19.71
N ASN A 405 -12.96 -14.76 19.47
CA ASN A 405 -12.25 -13.89 20.43
C ASN A 405 -12.12 -14.36 21.89
N VAL A 406 -10.88 -14.61 22.32
CA VAL A 406 -10.49 -14.54 23.73
C VAL A 406 -9.30 -13.58 23.88
N SER A 407 -9.61 -12.33 24.25
CA SER A 407 -8.63 -11.37 24.75
C SER A 407 -8.99 -11.04 26.21
N ILE A 408 -8.12 -11.45 27.12
CA ILE A 408 -8.29 -11.22 28.56
C ILE A 408 -7.76 -9.82 28.87
N ASN A 409 -8.59 -8.95 29.43
CA ASN A 409 -8.16 -7.92 30.37
C ASN A 409 -9.28 -7.60 31.35
N ARG A 410 -8.93 -7.50 32.64
CA ARG A 410 -9.77 -6.95 33.70
C ARG A 410 -9.21 -5.57 34.03
N ASP A 411 -10.07 -4.56 34.12
CA ASP A 411 -10.19 -3.74 35.33
C ASP A 411 -11.40 -2.79 35.21
N ASN A 412 -12.03 -2.51 36.36
CA ASN A 412 -13.25 -1.71 36.47
C ASN A 412 -12.93 -0.34 37.08
N SER A 413 -13.28 0.76 36.40
CA SER A 413 -13.75 1.99 37.06
C SER A 413 -14.54 2.89 36.10
N LEU A 414 -15.67 3.36 36.61
CA LEU A 414 -16.82 4.02 35.96
C LEU A 414 -16.57 5.36 35.21
N ASP A 415 -17.60 5.70 34.43
CA ASP A 415 -18.02 7.00 33.86
C ASP A 415 -17.34 7.56 32.59
N GLY A 416 -18.11 7.58 31.49
CA GLY A 416 -17.82 8.33 30.26
C GLY A 416 -18.36 7.69 28.98
N ASP A 417 -19.65 7.91 28.65
CA ASP A 417 -20.29 7.38 27.43
C ASP A 417 -19.63 7.87 26.12
N PHE A 418 -18.97 6.97 25.38
CA PHE A 418 -18.71 7.11 23.94
C PHE A 418 -18.79 5.75 23.24
N HIS A 419 -19.68 5.62 22.26
CA HIS A 419 -19.93 4.36 21.54
C HIS A 419 -18.81 4.02 20.55
N ASN A 420 -18.05 2.98 20.85
CA ASN A 420 -17.30 2.22 19.84
C ASN A 420 -18.24 1.25 19.12
N HIS A 421 -18.55 1.49 17.85
CA HIS A 421 -19.23 0.51 17.01
C HIS A 421 -18.47 0.26 15.70
N ALA A 422 -17.82 -0.90 15.63
CA ALA A 422 -17.58 -1.55 14.34
C ALA A 422 -18.94 -1.93 13.74
N PHE A 423 -19.23 -1.44 12.53
CA PHE A 423 -20.46 -1.77 11.82
C PHE A 423 -20.25 -3.01 10.95
N SER A 424 -21.04 -4.05 11.21
CA SER A 424 -21.30 -5.15 10.28
C SER A 424 -22.81 -5.34 10.23
N GLN A 425 -23.46 -4.89 9.15
CA GLN A 425 -24.91 -4.81 9.11
C GLN A 425 -25.52 -6.12 8.59
N GLU A 426 -26.17 -6.87 9.48
CA GLU A 426 -26.98 -8.04 9.12
C GLU A 426 -28.49 -7.77 9.33
N ARG A 427 -29.21 -7.61 8.21
CA ARG A 427 -30.70 -7.63 8.07
C ARG A 427 -31.48 -6.33 8.50
N PRO A 428 -32.84 -6.22 8.37
CA PRO A 428 -33.44 -5.28 7.40
C PRO A 428 -34.54 -4.32 7.96
N ILE A 429 -34.66 -3.10 7.43
CA ILE A 429 -35.67 -2.10 7.88
C ILE A 429 -36.44 -1.46 6.69
N ARG A 430 -37.62 -0.88 6.98
CA ARG A 430 -38.74 -0.64 6.05
C ARG A 430 -38.72 0.74 5.35
N PHE A 431 -39.43 0.78 4.21
CA PHE A 431 -39.67 1.89 3.29
C PHE A 431 -39.96 3.29 3.88
N GLY A 432 -39.38 4.32 3.24
CA GLY A 432 -39.81 5.72 3.36
C GLY A 432 -38.83 6.78 2.80
N GLU A 433 -38.83 6.97 1.47
CA GLU A 433 -38.31 8.14 0.71
C GLU A 433 -36.78 8.48 0.72
N ILE A 434 -36.23 8.63 -0.49
CA ILE A 434 -34.95 9.26 -0.90
C ILE A 434 -33.69 8.84 -0.10
N SER A 435 -33.01 7.79 -0.57
CA SER A 435 -31.80 7.26 0.06
C SER A 435 -30.55 8.10 -0.22
N VAL A 436 -29.99 8.69 0.84
CA VAL A 436 -28.62 9.22 0.88
C VAL A 436 -28.01 8.80 2.21
N GLY A 437 -26.90 8.07 2.15
CA GLY A 437 -26.25 7.47 3.31
C GLY A 437 -26.45 5.95 3.37
N PRO A 438 -25.67 5.26 4.22
CA PRO A 438 -25.61 3.80 4.26
C PRO A 438 -26.89 3.11 4.76
N GLU A 439 -27.87 3.84 5.30
CA GLU A 439 -29.03 3.25 6.00
C GLU A 439 -30.23 2.90 5.11
N THR A 440 -30.23 3.24 3.81
CA THR A 440 -31.43 3.13 2.95
C THR A 440 -31.20 2.47 1.59
N LEU A 441 -30.27 1.53 1.50
CA LEU A 441 -30.06 0.73 0.28
C LEU A 441 -30.76 -0.64 0.34
N MET A 442 -31.61 -0.86 -0.68
CA MET A 442 -32.12 -2.15 -1.18
C MET A 442 -33.36 -2.79 -0.51
N ASN A 443 -34.45 -2.83 -1.30
CA ASN A 443 -35.60 -3.71 -1.07
C ASN A 443 -36.38 -3.95 -2.39
N ASP A 444 -35.68 -4.31 -3.46
CA ASP A 444 -36.27 -4.54 -4.81
C ASP A 444 -35.40 -5.52 -5.63
N LYS A 445 -35.99 -6.33 -6.51
CA LYS A 445 -35.44 -7.61 -7.06
C LYS A 445 -34.10 -7.57 -7.82
N PHE A 446 -33.47 -6.41 -8.00
CA PHE A 446 -32.09 -6.30 -8.48
C PHE A 446 -31.05 -6.22 -7.34
N SER A 447 -31.49 -6.13 -6.08
CA SER A 447 -30.64 -6.20 -4.88
C SER A 447 -29.87 -7.51 -4.76
N ASP A 448 -30.41 -8.59 -5.30
CA ASP A 448 -29.79 -9.93 -5.25
C ASP A 448 -28.43 -9.97 -6.00
N TYR A 449 -28.18 -8.96 -6.84
CA TYR A 449 -26.99 -8.82 -7.68
C TYR A 449 -26.00 -7.76 -7.20
N ILE A 450 -26.31 -6.97 -6.16
CA ILE A 450 -25.40 -5.93 -5.66
C ILE A 450 -25.20 -6.12 -4.16
N GLY A 451 -23.94 -6.21 -3.73
CA GLY A 451 -23.55 -6.27 -2.33
C GLY A 451 -22.54 -5.21 -2.00
N CYS A 452 -22.71 -4.55 -0.86
CA CYS A 452 -21.78 -3.54 -0.35
C CYS A 452 -21.25 -3.94 1.03
N SER A 453 -20.01 -3.56 1.34
CA SER A 453 -19.41 -3.74 2.65
C SER A 453 -18.57 -2.52 3.02
N ALA A 454 -18.75 -2.02 4.24
CA ALA A 454 -18.05 -0.86 4.79
C ALA A 454 -17.52 -1.15 6.20
N THR A 455 -16.35 -0.60 6.53
CA THR A 455 -15.79 -0.59 7.89
C THR A 455 -14.80 0.56 8.03
N ALA A 456 -14.67 1.10 9.24
CA ALA A 456 -13.59 2.04 9.57
C ALA A 456 -12.20 1.36 9.64
N GLY A 457 -12.15 0.03 9.52
CA GLY A 457 -10.90 -0.73 9.56
C GLY A 457 -10.18 -0.54 10.90
N ARG A 458 -8.99 0.05 10.86
CA ARG A 458 -8.22 0.43 12.07
C ARG A 458 -8.24 1.94 12.31
N SER A 459 -8.97 2.70 11.50
CA SER A 459 -9.20 4.13 11.68
C SER A 459 -10.12 4.41 12.87
N THR A 460 -10.05 5.64 13.37
CA THR A 460 -10.91 6.12 14.47
C THR A 460 -12.22 6.75 13.98
N LYS A 461 -12.40 6.88 12.66
CA LYS A 461 -13.56 7.49 12.02
C LYS A 461 -13.89 6.76 10.73
N TYR A 462 -15.17 6.82 10.35
CA TYR A 462 -15.64 6.43 9.03
C TYR A 462 -16.07 7.68 8.27
N GLU A 463 -15.51 7.91 7.09
CA GLU A 463 -15.66 9.15 6.31
C GLU A 463 -16.29 8.90 4.91
N ASP A 464 -16.35 7.64 4.46
CA ASP A 464 -16.85 7.23 3.14
C ASP A 464 -18.38 7.23 2.98
N ASN A 465 -18.84 7.15 1.73
CA ASN A 465 -20.24 6.92 1.37
C ASN A 465 -20.43 6.06 0.12
N PHE A 466 -21.66 5.57 -0.06
CA PHE A 466 -22.07 4.81 -1.25
C PHE A 466 -23.21 5.51 -1.99
N LEU A 467 -23.29 5.22 -3.28
CA LEU A 467 -24.44 5.53 -4.12
C LEU A 467 -24.97 4.24 -4.73
N TYR A 468 -26.29 4.07 -4.69
CA TYR A 468 -27.01 3.26 -5.65
C TYR A 468 -28.31 3.97 -6.02
N THR A 469 -28.59 4.07 -7.32
CA THR A 469 -29.89 4.52 -7.83
C THR A 469 -30.19 3.82 -9.15
N LYS A 470 -31.48 3.60 -9.41
CA LYS A 470 -31.95 3.00 -10.67
C LYS A 470 -32.84 4.00 -11.40
N VAL A 471 -32.43 4.37 -12.60
CA VAL A 471 -33.16 5.30 -13.46
C VAL A 471 -33.51 4.56 -14.76
N ASN A 472 -34.80 4.32 -14.99
CA ASN A 472 -35.29 3.47 -16.08
C ASN A 472 -34.65 2.05 -16.03
N ASN A 473 -33.94 1.64 -17.08
CA ASN A 473 -33.18 0.39 -17.14
C ASN A 473 -31.69 0.55 -16.78
N ILE A 474 -31.26 1.73 -16.30
CA ILE A 474 -29.87 2.01 -15.96
C ILE A 474 -29.72 1.91 -14.44
N ASN A 475 -28.81 1.05 -13.98
CA ASN A 475 -28.39 0.97 -12.59
C ASN A 475 -27.11 1.79 -12.44
N PHE A 476 -27.09 2.72 -11.49
CA PHE A 476 -25.90 3.45 -11.09
C PHE A 476 -25.45 2.96 -9.73
N ILE A 477 -24.17 2.65 -9.60
CA ILE A 477 -23.48 2.37 -8.33
C ILE A 477 -22.29 3.32 -8.18
N GLY A 478 -21.91 3.66 -6.96
CA GLY A 478 -20.71 4.46 -6.71
C GLY A 478 -20.15 4.35 -5.30
N VAL A 479 -18.85 4.60 -5.19
CA VAL A 479 -18.10 4.72 -3.93
C VAL A 479 -17.53 6.13 -3.88
N PHE A 480 -17.68 6.78 -2.73
CA PHE A 480 -17.15 8.10 -2.41
C PHE A 480 -16.31 7.93 -1.16
N ASP A 481 -14.99 7.73 -1.30
CA ASP A 481 -14.13 7.64 -0.11
C ASP A 481 -13.76 9.05 0.36
N GLY A 482 -13.90 9.28 1.66
CA GLY A 482 -13.91 10.61 2.27
C GLY A 482 -12.67 10.86 3.09
N HIS A 483 -12.11 12.07 3.01
CA HIS A 483 -10.89 12.41 3.74
C HIS A 483 -10.99 13.76 4.43
N VAL A 484 -10.46 13.82 5.67
CA VAL A 484 -10.52 14.99 6.58
C VAL A 484 -11.94 15.21 7.16
N GLY A 485 -12.93 14.44 6.71
CA GLY A 485 -14.32 14.44 7.15
C GLY A 485 -15.26 13.77 6.14
N HIS A 486 -16.51 13.55 6.54
CA HIS A 486 -17.50 12.79 5.76
C HIS A 486 -18.44 13.64 4.89
N GLN A 487 -18.39 14.98 4.99
CA GLN A 487 -19.44 15.85 4.42
C GLN A 487 -19.34 15.90 2.89
N ALA A 488 -18.14 16.00 2.33
CA ALA A 488 -17.90 15.90 0.90
C ALA A 488 -18.42 14.59 0.31
N ALA A 489 -18.14 13.44 0.93
CA ALA A 489 -18.61 12.13 0.47
C ALA A 489 -20.15 12.01 0.53
N PHE A 490 -20.77 12.40 1.67
CA PHE A 490 -22.21 12.37 1.86
C PHE A 490 -22.98 13.28 0.89
N LEU A 491 -22.55 14.54 0.75
CA LEU A 491 -23.20 15.50 -0.15
C LEU A 491 -22.95 15.14 -1.62
N SER A 492 -21.77 14.61 -1.97
CA SER A 492 -21.53 14.10 -3.32
C SER A 492 -22.49 12.97 -3.67
N ALA A 493 -22.60 11.93 -2.83
CA ALA A 493 -23.54 10.84 -3.03
C ALA A 493 -24.99 11.34 -3.22
N LYS A 494 -25.42 12.32 -2.42
CA LYS A 494 -26.74 12.99 -2.54
C LYS A 494 -26.97 13.62 -3.90
N SER A 495 -26.04 14.48 -4.31
CA SER A 495 -26.19 15.30 -5.51
C SER A 495 -26.04 14.46 -6.77
N PHE A 496 -25.15 13.46 -6.77
CA PHE A 496 -25.04 12.51 -7.88
C PHE A 496 -26.34 11.77 -8.14
N VAL A 497 -27.08 11.27 -7.13
CA VAL A 497 -28.39 10.60 -7.36
C VAL A 497 -29.33 11.46 -8.20
N THR A 498 -29.47 12.74 -7.83
CA THR A 498 -30.38 13.70 -8.51
C THR A 498 -29.86 14.12 -9.88
N LEU A 499 -28.55 14.31 -10.03
CA LEU A 499 -27.95 14.81 -11.27
C LEU A 499 -27.76 13.71 -12.32
N LEU A 500 -27.51 12.46 -11.91
CA LEU A 500 -27.46 11.30 -12.81
C LEU A 500 -28.82 11.09 -13.51
N GLU A 501 -29.93 11.15 -12.77
CA GLU A 501 -31.29 11.09 -13.33
C GLU A 501 -31.56 12.23 -14.31
N ARG A 502 -31.19 13.47 -13.95
CA ARG A 502 -31.55 14.66 -14.74
C ARG A 502 -30.65 14.95 -15.94
N ILE A 503 -29.39 14.51 -15.91
CA ILE A 503 -28.35 14.92 -16.88
C ILE A 503 -27.77 13.72 -17.64
N VAL A 504 -27.48 12.61 -16.96
CA VAL A 504 -26.76 11.48 -17.56
C VAL A 504 -27.72 10.43 -18.14
N ALA A 505 -28.74 10.03 -17.39
CA ALA A 505 -29.73 9.03 -17.83
C ALA A 505 -30.44 9.39 -19.16
N PRO A 506 -30.81 10.67 -19.46
CA PRO A 506 -31.46 11.03 -20.72
C PRO A 506 -30.58 10.85 -21.96
N VAL A 507 -29.25 10.89 -21.80
CA VAL A 507 -28.27 10.75 -22.89
C VAL A 507 -27.45 9.46 -22.82
N PHE A 508 -27.73 8.58 -21.85
CA PHE A 508 -26.93 7.37 -21.61
C PHE A 508 -26.87 6.45 -22.84
N ASN A 509 -27.97 6.37 -23.58
CA ASN A 509 -28.07 5.57 -24.80
C ASN A 509 -27.60 6.31 -26.07
N ASP A 510 -27.10 7.54 -25.99
CA ASP A 510 -26.58 8.29 -27.14
C ASP A 510 -25.37 7.58 -27.78
N ASP A 511 -25.33 7.53 -29.12
CA ASP A 511 -24.23 6.92 -29.89
C ASP A 511 -22.92 7.74 -29.77
N SER A 512 -23.04 9.05 -29.54
CA SER A 512 -21.91 9.95 -29.34
C SER A 512 -21.37 9.84 -27.92
N SER A 513 -20.29 9.07 -27.78
CA SER A 513 -19.52 8.99 -26.54
C SER A 513 -19.12 10.36 -25.96
N GLN A 514 -19.02 11.42 -26.78
CA GLN A 514 -18.72 12.77 -26.32
C GLN A 514 -19.91 13.44 -25.62
N VAL A 515 -21.16 13.14 -26.01
CA VAL A 515 -22.37 13.67 -25.34
C VAL A 515 -22.44 13.11 -23.92
N ILE A 516 -22.27 11.80 -23.77
CA ILE A 516 -22.21 11.11 -22.46
C ILE A 516 -21.07 11.68 -21.60
N LYS A 517 -19.87 11.83 -22.16
CA LYS A 517 -18.71 12.42 -21.45
C LYS A 517 -18.96 13.86 -21.00
N ASN A 518 -19.61 14.68 -21.82
CA ASN A 518 -19.94 16.06 -21.47
C ASN A 518 -21.01 16.13 -20.37
N ALA A 519 -22.02 15.26 -20.42
CA ALA A 519 -23.05 15.14 -19.38
C ALA A 519 -22.42 14.76 -18.03
N ILE A 520 -21.54 13.75 -18.01
CA ILE A 520 -20.83 13.31 -16.81
C ILE A 520 -19.92 14.41 -16.26
N ARG A 521 -19.08 15.03 -17.10
CA ARG A 521 -18.25 16.17 -16.69
C ARG A 521 -19.09 17.28 -16.05
N ARG A 522 -20.23 17.64 -16.66
CA ARG A 522 -21.12 18.67 -16.10
C ARG A 522 -21.73 18.24 -14.77
N THR A 523 -22.05 16.97 -14.57
CA THR A 523 -22.47 16.44 -13.27
C THR A 523 -21.39 16.62 -12.21
N PHE A 524 -20.14 16.21 -12.46
CA PHE A 524 -19.03 16.41 -11.53
C PHE A 524 -18.82 17.89 -11.18
N THR A 525 -18.81 18.78 -12.19
CA THR A 525 -18.71 20.23 -11.95
C THR A 525 -19.86 20.76 -11.09
N LEU A 526 -21.11 20.34 -11.34
CA LEU A 526 -22.28 20.76 -10.56
C LEU A 526 -22.22 20.28 -9.10
N VAL A 527 -21.75 19.06 -8.86
CA VAL A 527 -21.51 18.56 -7.49
C VAL A 527 -20.44 19.40 -6.79
N ASN A 528 -19.32 19.68 -7.47
CA ASN A 528 -18.24 20.50 -6.89
C ASN A 528 -18.68 21.96 -6.63
N GLU A 529 -19.49 22.55 -7.53
CA GLU A 529 -20.17 23.85 -7.34
C GLU A 529 -21.07 23.82 -6.08
N GLU A 530 -21.83 22.74 -5.85
CA GLU A 530 -22.69 22.58 -4.67
C GLU A 530 -21.89 22.41 -3.38
N LEU A 531 -20.82 21.60 -3.36
CA LEU A 531 -19.92 21.49 -2.21
C LEU A 531 -19.30 22.85 -1.85
N ARG A 532 -18.90 23.63 -2.86
CA ARG A 532 -18.35 24.98 -2.69
C ARG A 532 -19.39 25.93 -2.10
N HIS A 533 -20.64 25.88 -2.58
CA HIS A 533 -21.74 26.69 -2.06
C HIS A 533 -22.07 26.36 -0.60
N ASN A 534 -22.02 25.09 -0.22
CA ASN A 534 -22.24 24.61 1.15
C ASN A 534 -21.01 24.83 2.08
N ALA A 535 -19.93 25.47 1.59
CA ALA A 535 -18.71 25.75 2.34
C ALA A 535 -18.08 24.49 2.99
N VAL A 536 -18.15 23.36 2.28
CA VAL A 536 -17.60 22.07 2.68
C VAL A 536 -16.08 22.18 2.87
N LYS A 537 -15.54 21.52 3.90
CA LYS A 537 -14.14 21.68 4.36
C LYS A 537 -13.27 20.44 4.16
N ASP A 538 -13.91 19.29 4.03
CA ASP A 538 -13.30 18.01 3.69
C ASP A 538 -13.31 17.81 2.16
N GLY A 539 -12.85 16.65 1.71
CA GLY A 539 -12.86 16.26 0.31
C GLY A 539 -13.23 14.79 0.15
N THR A 540 -13.44 14.37 -1.09
CA THR A 540 -13.78 12.98 -1.39
C THR A 540 -13.27 12.57 -2.78
N THR A 541 -12.86 11.32 -2.89
CA THR A 541 -12.74 10.64 -4.19
C THR A 541 -14.13 10.23 -4.68
N ALA A 542 -14.25 9.84 -5.95
CA ALA A 542 -15.53 9.38 -6.48
C ALA A 542 -15.31 8.40 -7.63
N VAL A 543 -15.88 7.21 -7.53
CA VAL A 543 -16.01 6.27 -8.66
C VAL A 543 -17.47 5.90 -8.83
N ILE A 544 -18.01 6.12 -10.03
CA ILE A 544 -19.40 5.82 -10.38
C ILE A 544 -19.42 4.94 -11.62
N ALA A 545 -20.19 3.86 -11.58
CA ALA A 545 -20.51 3.04 -12.74
C ALA A 545 -22.02 3.07 -13.01
N GLY A 546 -22.40 3.53 -14.20
CA GLY A 546 -23.75 3.37 -14.75
C GLY A 546 -23.78 2.23 -15.76
N ILE A 547 -24.77 1.35 -15.68
CA ILE A 547 -24.89 0.19 -16.57
C ILE A 547 -26.34 -0.16 -16.90
N ASN A 548 -26.57 -0.49 -18.18
CA ASN A 548 -27.76 -1.18 -18.67
C ASN A 548 -27.38 -2.40 -19.52
N ASP A 549 -28.35 -3.01 -20.21
CA ASP A 549 -28.16 -4.28 -20.94
C ASP A 549 -27.14 -4.21 -22.11
N ASP A 550 -26.80 -3.02 -22.60
CA ASP A 550 -25.86 -2.83 -23.73
C ASP A 550 -24.60 -2.05 -23.33
N LYS A 551 -24.72 -1.02 -22.48
CA LYS A 551 -23.66 -0.02 -22.26
C LYS A 551 -23.23 0.09 -20.80
N LEU A 552 -21.92 0.04 -20.59
CA LEU A 552 -21.23 0.34 -19.33
C LEU A 552 -20.53 1.70 -19.46
N VAL A 553 -20.80 2.59 -18.51
CA VAL A 553 -20.16 3.90 -18.41
C VAL A 553 -19.59 4.05 -17.00
N VAL A 554 -18.26 4.15 -16.90
CA VAL A 554 -17.54 4.37 -15.65
C VAL A 554 -16.90 5.74 -15.68
N SER A 555 -17.06 6.48 -14.60
CA SER A 555 -16.45 7.80 -14.40
C SER A 555 -15.84 7.89 -13.02
N HIS A 556 -14.58 8.30 -12.94
CA HIS A 556 -13.88 8.32 -11.66
C HIS A 556 -12.93 9.51 -11.49
N LEU A 557 -12.63 9.78 -10.22
CA LEU A 557 -11.87 10.91 -9.74
C LEU A 557 -11.25 10.54 -8.38
N GLY A 558 -9.97 10.85 -8.17
CA GLY A 558 -9.18 10.27 -7.07
C GLY A 558 -8.72 8.84 -7.38
N ASP A 559 -8.49 8.05 -6.34
CA ASP A 559 -7.93 6.70 -6.36
C ASP A 559 -8.85 5.61 -5.77
N SER A 560 -10.12 5.92 -5.50
CA SER A 560 -11.18 4.91 -5.57
C SER A 560 -11.30 4.38 -7.01
N LEU A 561 -11.29 3.06 -7.19
CA LEU A 561 -11.19 2.38 -8.50
C LEU A 561 -12.34 1.39 -8.77
N ALA A 562 -12.50 1.06 -10.06
CA ALA A 562 -13.40 0.02 -10.55
C ALA A 562 -12.68 -1.02 -11.43
N LEU A 563 -12.97 -2.30 -11.16
CA LEU A 563 -12.45 -3.46 -11.88
C LEU A 563 -13.60 -4.24 -12.54
N MET A 564 -13.51 -4.50 -13.83
CA MET A 564 -14.41 -5.42 -14.55
C MET A 564 -13.85 -6.83 -14.54
N ILE A 565 -14.68 -7.82 -14.25
CA ILE A 565 -14.28 -9.22 -14.15
C ILE A 565 -15.16 -10.03 -15.11
N CYS A 566 -14.50 -10.70 -16.05
CA CYS A 566 -15.09 -11.61 -17.02
C CYS A 566 -14.72 -13.07 -16.67
N LYS A 567 -15.35 -14.02 -17.37
CA LYS A 567 -15.11 -15.47 -17.20
C LYS A 567 -13.64 -15.88 -17.41
N ASP A 568 -12.92 -15.17 -18.27
CA ASP A 568 -11.59 -15.48 -18.78
C ASP A 568 -10.50 -14.46 -18.42
N LYS A 569 -10.89 -13.20 -18.13
CA LYS A 569 -9.97 -12.09 -17.83
C LYS A 569 -10.54 -11.09 -16.84
N GLU A 570 -9.72 -10.13 -16.46
CA GLU A 570 -10.10 -8.93 -15.72
C GLU A 570 -9.50 -7.68 -16.37
N GLU A 571 -10.18 -6.54 -16.23
CA GLU A 571 -9.83 -5.28 -16.88
C GLU A 571 -10.12 -4.11 -15.94
N TRP A 572 -9.08 -3.35 -15.58
CA TRP A 572 -9.24 -2.10 -14.84
C TRP A 572 -9.98 -1.07 -15.69
N LEU A 573 -11.11 -0.59 -15.18
CA LEU A 573 -11.94 0.45 -15.82
C LEU A 573 -11.44 1.86 -15.50
N THR A 574 -10.60 1.99 -14.47
CA THR A 574 -10.09 3.25 -13.91
C THR A 574 -8.58 3.16 -13.68
N ARG A 575 -7.94 4.29 -13.33
CA ARG A 575 -6.53 4.36 -12.91
C ARG A 575 -6.38 5.34 -11.74
N PRO A 576 -5.54 5.09 -10.75
CA PRO A 576 -5.45 5.96 -9.58
C PRO A 576 -4.98 7.36 -9.97
N HIS A 577 -5.62 8.38 -9.41
CA HIS A 577 -5.18 9.76 -9.54
C HIS A 577 -4.29 10.15 -8.35
N ARG A 578 -3.08 9.61 -8.30
CA ARG A 578 -2.11 9.86 -7.22
C ARG A 578 -0.96 10.75 -7.68
N PRO A 579 -0.34 11.55 -6.80
CA PRO A 579 0.88 12.29 -7.07
C PRO A 579 2.06 11.45 -7.58
N THR A 580 2.10 10.15 -7.26
CA THR A 580 3.05 9.15 -7.76
C THR A 580 2.94 8.93 -9.27
N GLU A 581 1.77 9.15 -9.87
CA GLU A 581 1.55 8.97 -11.30
C GLU A 581 2.17 10.10 -12.12
N ARG A 582 3.05 9.75 -13.06
CA ARG A 582 3.84 10.74 -13.82
C ARG A 582 2.98 11.80 -14.53
N ASN A 583 1.81 11.41 -15.06
CA ASN A 583 0.90 12.33 -15.74
C ASN A 583 0.20 13.29 -14.77
N GLU A 584 -0.21 12.79 -13.61
CA GLU A 584 -0.83 13.60 -12.56
C GLU A 584 0.21 14.54 -11.93
N TYR A 585 1.42 14.05 -11.68
CA TYR A 585 2.58 14.84 -11.27
C TYR A 585 2.84 16.01 -12.22
N ASN A 586 2.92 15.72 -13.52
CA ASN A 586 3.09 16.74 -14.55
C ASN A 586 1.92 17.74 -14.59
N ARG A 587 0.67 17.31 -14.37
CA ARG A 587 -0.49 18.23 -14.31
C ARG A 587 -0.41 19.16 -13.11
N MET A 588 -0.21 18.62 -11.90
CA MET A 588 -0.07 19.42 -10.67
C MET A 588 1.04 20.44 -10.81
N ARG A 589 2.19 20.02 -11.35
CA ARG A 589 3.35 20.86 -11.60
C ARG A 589 3.09 21.94 -12.65
N ALA A 590 2.31 21.66 -13.71
CA ALA A 590 1.86 22.65 -14.67
C ALA A 590 0.88 23.67 -14.06
N GLY A 591 -0.04 23.22 -13.20
CA GLY A 591 -0.91 24.08 -12.39
C GLY A 591 -0.28 24.62 -11.11
N GLN A 592 1.05 24.47 -10.95
CA GLN A 592 1.85 25.05 -9.87
C GLN A 592 1.45 24.61 -8.44
N LYS A 593 0.76 23.48 -8.29
CA LYS A 593 0.44 22.85 -6.99
C LYS A 593 1.68 22.18 -6.39
N ALA A 594 1.86 22.34 -5.08
CA ALA A 594 2.99 21.82 -4.32
C ALA A 594 2.82 20.33 -3.98
N VAL A 595 3.86 19.52 -4.21
CA VAL A 595 3.93 18.10 -3.80
C VAL A 595 5.14 17.91 -2.90
N SER A 596 4.95 17.40 -1.68
CA SER A 596 6.04 17.10 -0.75
C SER A 596 6.71 15.75 -1.03
N SER A 597 7.84 15.50 -0.37
CA SER A 597 8.67 14.29 -0.53
C SER A 597 7.97 12.97 -0.14
N ASP A 598 6.93 13.06 0.68
CA ASP A 598 6.03 11.97 1.08
C ASP A 598 4.78 11.87 0.18
N TRP A 599 4.83 12.47 -1.01
CA TRP A 599 3.78 12.45 -2.05
C TRP A 599 2.50 13.18 -1.71
N ARG A 600 2.50 14.01 -0.66
CA ARG A 600 1.30 14.75 -0.28
C ARG A 600 1.22 16.12 -0.94
N ILE A 601 0.04 16.46 -1.44
CA ILE A 601 -0.27 17.79 -1.99
C ILE A 601 -0.55 18.73 -0.83
N ASP A 602 0.12 19.88 -0.83
CA ASP A 602 0.23 20.77 0.33
C ASP A 602 0.46 19.94 1.62
N GLY A 603 1.36 18.96 1.58
CA GLY A 603 1.70 18.07 2.70
C GLY A 603 0.51 17.45 3.45
N LYS A 604 -0.63 17.25 2.78
CA LYS A 604 -1.88 16.71 3.36
C LYS A 604 -2.52 15.63 2.49
N LEU A 605 -2.82 15.89 1.21
CA LEU A 605 -3.62 14.99 0.36
C LEU A 605 -2.77 13.97 -0.40
N CYS A 606 -3.16 12.70 -0.40
CA CYS A 606 -2.52 11.65 -1.21
C CYS A 606 -3.10 11.54 -2.64
N VAL A 607 -4.12 12.33 -2.99
CA VAL A 607 -4.82 12.28 -4.28
C VAL A 607 -4.62 13.56 -5.08
N SER A 608 -4.40 13.45 -6.40
CA SER A 608 -4.25 14.58 -7.32
C SER A 608 -5.56 15.12 -7.87
N ARG A 609 -6.67 14.41 -7.67
CA ARG A 609 -8.03 14.84 -8.02
C ARG A 609 -8.96 14.49 -6.87
N SER A 610 -9.78 15.43 -6.43
CA SER A 610 -10.87 15.21 -5.46
C SER A 610 -12.02 16.19 -5.73
N LEU A 611 -13.22 15.86 -5.25
CA LEU A 611 -14.31 16.81 -5.07
C LEU A 611 -14.16 17.46 -3.69
N GLY A 612 -14.44 18.76 -3.57
CA GLY A 612 -14.17 19.51 -2.33
C GLY A 612 -12.72 20.03 -2.26
N ASP A 613 -12.10 19.91 -1.08
CA ASP A 613 -10.72 20.37 -0.81
C ASP A 613 -10.42 21.82 -1.20
N PHE A 614 -11.40 22.72 -1.11
CA PHE A 614 -11.24 24.14 -1.49
C PHE A 614 -10.14 24.87 -0.71
N TRP A 615 -9.69 24.31 0.41
CA TRP A 615 -8.54 24.75 1.18
C TRP A 615 -7.19 24.55 0.43
N CYS A 616 -7.10 23.66 -0.56
CA CYS A 616 -5.92 23.42 -1.38
C CYS A 616 -6.00 24.19 -2.71
N CYS A 617 -5.48 25.43 -2.71
CA CYS A 617 -5.43 26.32 -3.88
C CYS A 617 -6.78 26.50 -4.63
N ASP A 618 -7.86 26.79 -3.88
CA ASP A 618 -9.24 26.91 -4.40
C ASP A 618 -9.84 25.61 -4.99
N GLY A 619 -9.31 24.45 -4.58
CA GLY A 619 -9.83 23.13 -4.92
C GLY A 619 -8.84 22.28 -5.70
N MET A 620 -9.05 20.97 -5.67
CA MET A 620 -8.30 20.01 -6.49
C MET A 620 -8.83 19.97 -7.93
N TYR A 621 -8.12 19.25 -8.81
CA TYR A 621 -8.60 19.04 -10.17
C TYR A 621 -9.88 18.19 -10.14
N ASP A 622 -10.97 18.71 -10.69
CA ASP A 622 -12.31 18.11 -10.61
C ASP A 622 -12.81 17.53 -11.95
N GLU A 623 -11.96 17.46 -12.98
CA GLU A 623 -12.28 16.78 -14.23
C GLU A 623 -12.17 15.24 -14.07
N PRO A 624 -13.27 14.49 -14.23
CA PRO A 624 -13.25 13.03 -14.15
C PRO A 624 -12.70 12.40 -15.42
N ASP A 625 -12.00 11.27 -15.25
CA ASP A 625 -11.75 10.35 -16.35
C ASP A 625 -13.04 9.54 -16.63
N VAL A 626 -13.35 9.27 -17.90
CA VAL A 626 -14.61 8.61 -18.30
C VAL A 626 -14.37 7.52 -19.35
N VAL A 627 -14.64 6.28 -18.96
CA VAL A 627 -14.57 5.08 -19.79
C VAL A 627 -15.97 4.63 -20.19
N ILE A 628 -16.16 4.44 -21.49
CA ILE A 628 -17.40 3.90 -22.07
C ILE A 628 -17.05 2.58 -22.76
N ARG A 629 -17.87 1.56 -22.54
CA ARG A 629 -17.74 0.21 -23.09
C ARG A 629 -19.12 -0.35 -23.46
N LYS A 630 -19.16 -1.27 -24.41
CA LYS A 630 -20.27 -2.23 -24.50
C LYS A 630 -20.11 -3.26 -23.37
N VAL A 631 -21.19 -3.68 -22.75
CA VAL A 631 -21.19 -4.78 -21.77
C VAL A 631 -20.76 -6.08 -22.48
N PRO A 632 -19.71 -6.79 -22.03
CA PRO A 632 -19.33 -8.07 -22.61
C PRO A 632 -20.30 -9.19 -22.26
N ASP A 633 -20.64 -10.07 -23.21
CA ASP A 633 -21.54 -11.22 -22.99
C ASP A 633 -21.01 -12.22 -21.93
N ASN A 634 -19.70 -12.16 -21.63
CA ASN A 634 -19.00 -13.00 -20.66
C ASN A 634 -18.65 -12.26 -19.36
N ILE A 635 -19.23 -11.08 -19.11
CA ILE A 635 -19.09 -10.36 -17.83
C ILE A 635 -19.61 -11.22 -16.67
N MET A 636 -18.90 -11.19 -15.54
CA MET A 636 -19.31 -11.85 -14.31
C MET A 636 -19.66 -10.81 -13.25
N SER A 637 -18.83 -9.78 -13.12
CA SER A 637 -18.90 -8.83 -12.01
C SER A 637 -18.22 -7.51 -12.37
N ILE A 638 -18.65 -6.44 -11.68
CA ILE A 638 -17.94 -5.16 -11.56
C ILE A 638 -17.72 -4.93 -10.07
N VAL A 639 -16.50 -4.59 -9.68
CA VAL A 639 -16.14 -4.31 -8.29
C VAL A 639 -15.63 -2.87 -8.19
N LEU A 640 -16.23 -2.08 -7.30
CA LEU A 640 -15.78 -0.73 -6.94
C LEU A 640 -15.23 -0.77 -5.50
N GLY A 641 -14.24 0.07 -5.21
CA GLY A 641 -13.76 0.25 -3.83
C GLY A 641 -12.82 1.44 -3.66
N CYS A 642 -12.53 1.75 -2.40
CA CYS A 642 -11.56 2.77 -1.97
C CYS A 642 -10.12 2.24 -1.96
N ASP A 643 -9.16 3.11 -1.65
CA ASP A 643 -7.75 2.75 -1.46
C ASP A 643 -7.54 1.71 -0.34
N GLY A 644 -8.30 1.79 0.76
CA GLY A 644 -8.27 0.80 1.85
C GLY A 644 -8.62 -0.62 1.42
N LEU A 645 -9.24 -0.81 0.24
CA LEU A 645 -9.25 -2.08 -0.51
C LEU A 645 -8.05 -2.15 -1.46
N TRP A 646 -7.93 -1.25 -2.43
CA TRP A 646 -7.05 -1.45 -3.59
C TRP A 646 -5.55 -1.40 -3.30
N ASP A 647 -5.11 -0.79 -2.20
CA ASP A 647 -3.70 -0.81 -1.76
C ASP A 647 -3.31 -2.12 -1.05
N TYR A 648 -4.28 -2.98 -0.75
CA TYR A 648 -4.09 -4.21 0.02
C TYR A 648 -4.59 -5.48 -0.70
N VAL A 649 -5.28 -5.35 -1.84
CA VAL A 649 -5.97 -6.45 -2.54
C VAL A 649 -5.74 -6.39 -4.06
N ASP A 650 -4.91 -7.28 -4.62
CA ASP A 650 -4.75 -7.35 -6.06
C ASP A 650 -6.04 -7.74 -6.78
N SER A 651 -6.18 -7.27 -8.02
CA SER A 651 -7.24 -7.69 -8.95
C SER A 651 -7.38 -9.21 -9.05
N GLY A 652 -6.27 -9.97 -9.02
CA GLY A 652 -6.30 -11.43 -9.06
C GLY A 652 -6.98 -12.07 -7.84
N VAL A 653 -6.82 -11.49 -6.63
CA VAL A 653 -7.54 -11.91 -5.42
C VAL A 653 -9.03 -11.63 -5.59
N VAL A 654 -9.36 -10.42 -6.03
CA VAL A 654 -10.76 -10.01 -6.27
C VAL A 654 -11.45 -10.95 -7.25
N CYS A 655 -10.77 -11.30 -8.34
CA CYS A 655 -11.25 -12.24 -9.34
C CYS A 655 -11.52 -13.63 -8.76
N ASN A 656 -10.62 -14.17 -7.95
CA ASN A 656 -10.83 -15.47 -7.31
C ASN A 656 -12.03 -15.45 -6.36
N VAL A 657 -12.20 -14.36 -5.59
CA VAL A 657 -13.34 -14.19 -4.67
C VAL A 657 -14.67 -14.14 -5.43
N VAL A 658 -14.84 -13.28 -6.44
CA VAL A 658 -16.14 -13.16 -7.15
C VAL A 658 -16.44 -14.35 -8.05
N ARG A 659 -15.40 -15.05 -8.56
CA ARG A 659 -15.56 -16.30 -9.32
C ARG A 659 -16.01 -17.45 -8.41
N ALA A 660 -15.55 -17.51 -7.16
CA ALA A 660 -15.94 -18.54 -6.19
C ALA A 660 -17.25 -18.22 -5.45
N ILE A 661 -17.51 -16.95 -5.14
CA ILE A 661 -18.65 -16.49 -4.35
C ILE A 661 -19.57 -15.63 -5.21
N ARG A 662 -20.64 -16.25 -5.73
CA ARG A 662 -21.66 -15.59 -6.55
C ARG A 662 -22.67 -14.75 -5.75
N ASP A 663 -22.71 -14.90 -4.44
CA ASP A 663 -23.43 -14.00 -3.52
C ASP A 663 -22.60 -12.69 -3.39
N PRO A 664 -23.08 -11.55 -3.93
CA PRO A 664 -22.29 -10.32 -3.99
C PRO A 664 -22.10 -9.69 -2.60
N VAL A 665 -22.99 -9.96 -1.64
CA VAL A 665 -22.87 -9.46 -0.25
C VAL A 665 -21.76 -10.22 0.47
N ARG A 666 -21.72 -11.55 0.33
CA ARG A 666 -20.60 -12.35 0.88
C ARG A 666 -19.29 -12.05 0.17
N ALA A 667 -19.30 -11.81 -1.14
CA ALA A 667 -18.11 -11.42 -1.88
C ALA A 667 -17.57 -10.07 -1.40
N SER A 668 -18.40 -9.02 -1.32
CA SER A 668 -17.95 -7.69 -0.85
C SER A 668 -17.44 -7.74 0.59
N LYS A 669 -18.09 -8.51 1.48
CA LYS A 669 -17.63 -8.72 2.85
C LYS A 669 -16.30 -9.47 2.92
N LEU A 670 -16.12 -10.52 2.11
CA LEU A 670 -14.84 -11.24 2.05
C LEU A 670 -13.71 -10.33 1.54
N LEU A 671 -13.96 -9.49 0.54
CA LEU A 671 -12.96 -8.54 0.05
C LEU A 671 -12.55 -7.50 1.11
N GLN A 672 -13.51 -7.02 1.90
CA GLN A 672 -13.22 -6.18 3.05
C GLN A 672 -12.38 -6.89 4.12
N ASP A 673 -12.82 -8.09 4.54
CA ASP A 673 -12.12 -8.86 5.58
C ASP A 673 -10.70 -9.25 5.13
N TYR A 674 -10.56 -9.55 3.84
CA TYR A 674 -9.28 -9.75 3.19
C TYR A 674 -8.37 -8.52 3.32
N ALA A 675 -8.84 -7.33 2.94
CA ALA A 675 -8.03 -6.10 3.03
C ALA A 675 -7.63 -5.78 4.48
N PHE A 676 -8.54 -5.96 5.43
CA PHE A 676 -8.29 -5.76 6.86
C PHE A 676 -7.24 -6.75 7.41
N ALA A 677 -7.32 -8.02 7.00
CA ALA A 677 -6.35 -9.06 7.36
C ALA A 677 -4.96 -8.78 6.73
N SER A 678 -4.93 -8.29 5.48
CA SER A 678 -3.72 -7.84 4.77
C SER A 678 -3.09 -6.57 5.35
N GLY A 679 -3.67 -5.99 6.42
CA GLY A 679 -3.07 -4.91 7.18
C GLY A 679 -3.65 -3.53 6.93
N SER A 680 -4.76 -3.42 6.18
CA SER A 680 -5.40 -2.14 5.90
C SER A 680 -5.71 -1.36 7.18
N THR A 681 -5.22 -0.11 7.22
CA THR A 681 -5.38 0.81 8.35
C THR A 681 -6.50 1.83 8.15
N ASP A 682 -7.01 1.97 6.93
CA ASP A 682 -7.97 3.00 6.57
C ASP A 682 -9.42 2.48 6.51
N ASN A 683 -10.33 3.31 6.02
CA ASN A 683 -11.69 2.94 5.68
C ASN A 683 -11.69 1.91 4.53
N ILE A 684 -12.54 0.88 4.63
CA ILE A 684 -12.60 -0.20 3.63
C ILE A 684 -14.04 -0.33 3.11
N SER A 685 -14.26 0.32 1.98
CA SER A 685 -15.52 0.42 1.27
C SER A 685 -15.47 -0.36 -0.03
N VAL A 686 -16.41 -1.29 -0.22
CA VAL A 686 -16.46 -2.22 -1.36
C VAL A 686 -17.89 -2.34 -1.87
N ILE A 687 -18.09 -2.24 -3.20
CA ILE A 687 -19.31 -2.68 -3.88
C ILE A 687 -18.95 -3.79 -4.87
N VAL A 688 -19.67 -4.90 -4.83
CA VAL A 688 -19.65 -5.96 -5.84
C VAL A 688 -21.00 -5.98 -6.54
N MET A 689 -21.02 -5.80 -7.86
CA MET A 689 -22.19 -5.97 -8.71
C MET A 689 -21.98 -7.18 -9.62
N ASN A 690 -22.75 -8.24 -9.42
CA ASN A 690 -22.71 -9.47 -10.21
C ASN A 690 -23.71 -9.42 -11.38
N PHE A 691 -23.40 -10.16 -12.44
CA PHE A 691 -24.28 -10.32 -13.61
C PHE A 691 -24.80 -11.76 -13.64
N PRO A 692 -26.10 -11.97 -13.89
CA PRO A 692 -26.65 -13.31 -14.03
C PRO A 692 -25.98 -14.03 -15.20
N GLU A 693 -25.78 -15.35 -15.08
CA GLU A 693 -25.27 -16.12 -16.20
C GLU A 693 -26.31 -16.12 -17.33
N THR A 694 -25.91 -15.62 -18.50
CA THR A 694 -26.68 -15.73 -19.73
C THR A 694 -26.79 -17.21 -20.12
N HIS A 695 -27.84 -17.87 -19.62
CA HIS A 695 -28.26 -19.16 -20.12
C HIS A 695 -28.70 -18.99 -21.59
N HIS A 696 -27.77 -19.16 -22.53
CA HIS A 696 -28.12 -19.62 -23.86
C HIS A 696 -28.69 -21.03 -23.71
N THR A 697 -30.00 -21.09 -23.50
CA THR A 697 -30.81 -22.30 -23.68
C THR A 697 -30.81 -22.63 -25.17
N ASN A 698 -29.75 -23.28 -25.64
CA ASN A 698 -29.84 -24.11 -26.82
C ASN A 698 -30.73 -25.31 -26.45
N TYR A 699 -32.03 -25.13 -26.65
CA TYR A 699 -32.92 -26.24 -26.94
C TYR A 699 -32.54 -26.75 -28.33
N ASP A 700 -31.73 -27.81 -28.37
CA ASP A 700 -32.00 -29.08 -29.08
C ASP A 700 -30.75 -29.98 -29.07
#